data_AF-A0A814YCH5-F1
#
_entry.id   AF-A0A814YCH5-F1
#
_cell.length_a   1.000
_cell.length_b   1.000
_cell.length_c   1.000
_cell.angle_alpha   90.00
_cell.angle_beta   90.00
_cell.angle_gamma   90.00
#
_symmetry.space_group_name_H-M   'P 1'
#
loop_
_entity.id
_entity.type
_entity.pdbx_description
1 polymer ?
#
loop_
_entity_poly.entity_id
_entity_poly.type
_entity_poly.pdbx_seq_one_letter_code
_entity_poly.pdbx_strand_id
1 'polypeptide(L)'
;MDMLLNNQTTSYSDDPNRLWVEIDRGIRSKEPQRQFEAILRMPGLFQKETTSTTLLSAAFIKLATLFQEGTNEMRLNVTKVLDRLANQLQKSSMLDDPIKLIYSVMHSNDCIARALTLRALAMLAHILADDVEAHLHIRLALDSNDEIEILAAVKAAKKFIPCSKTFAMSISIKLVSLIEDLTTPLTIKSWLIPLFEHMTHDSTVSMKGRQLLISLMTNDTTEEFLQIAVPTLARLAVKSHIEIGETVTFFLKFLKLEPRQNCRKLILHHLVPIARCGPIVWLDSTTEDLIQFANNSNDDFVRLQVLRIVETLISGGGYISPMRAADLKKLLQMFTIHNNIQVAYQCCSTTLRIILKYRNTSNISSTESQNGLDDLIEHLNTALAFLLTEVIQSNNIKELQNTLNLIEQLSRAYTDSAQNFIHLLFITCANVTNAELLSYLTKSLVRLSINHTEIIANEIIQLRQLLMNTSLNDDVRYNLLALFVLSNPNDFNEIHEHVKQLSSWNCFLLARWCIRHCLYKLAIDLLQILINYVHISIHIIWIETLIDICRGEERLQTVINSSKNDLQIFCDSLAEAGSFYESSLIQMPIRLTIDDDERSNDATFDFERAYCDIRSSIIHQFYELIHTIYQYDLGMISYDLLGKRMLIIIAKRFSTISSKINDIQQSCFDGDTQTLWCLTFNRFLCDLISATIERIIRHIPLDKTIWQNRLNEMSWRDGFTEQMFIRFQHIIDLVCTRLHNKKSIKKNMNIDEELAALQYLGSSLITIAPPIPRMFFQKLQQTVVKLVVSPNESEDRPVHESDALLPVQIHGEIDATYHRLPLRTVKQVFVEVLTNQEMNKKNKTKTPVLDQLTDDNSYRGAKASLFSAGSSISKITDQENDHYENVILNEELNDNRFHAGFILQLGTVTNYNIHVRVSFEDNNGQRWTNVAEKTICIKLNNRRQARSSTATRSSFQQIHSVGATN
;
A
#
# COMPACT_ATOMS: atom_id res chain seq x y z
N MET A 1 27.49 18.06 -15.02
CA MET A 1 28.07 17.41 -13.82
C MET A 1 27.05 16.51 -13.13
N ASP A 2 25.81 16.94 -12.91
CA ASP A 2 24.77 16.08 -12.32
C ASP A 2 24.29 14.92 -13.22
N MET A 3 24.46 15.02 -14.55
CA MET A 3 24.07 13.94 -15.48
C MET A 3 25.00 12.71 -15.50
N LEU A 4 26.25 12.80 -15.02
CA LEU A 4 27.14 11.64 -14.91
C LEU A 4 27.02 10.93 -13.55
N LEU A 5 26.31 11.54 -12.59
CA LEU A 5 26.22 11.07 -11.20
C LEU A 5 24.96 10.25 -10.92
N ASN A 6 23.95 10.28 -11.80
CA ASN A 6 22.69 9.55 -11.63
C ASN A 6 22.52 8.31 -12.53
N ASN A 7 23.41 8.06 -13.50
CA ASN A 7 23.24 7.03 -14.52
C ASN A 7 24.29 5.90 -14.49
N GLN A 8 24.75 5.50 -13.30
CA GLN A 8 25.50 4.25 -13.14
C GLN A 8 24.85 3.36 -12.07
N THR A 9 23.62 2.92 -12.35
CA THR A 9 23.21 1.57 -11.96
C THR A 9 23.90 0.59 -12.92
N THR A 10 25.22 0.44 -12.80
CA THR A 10 25.89 -0.68 -13.46
C THR A 10 25.48 -1.96 -12.74
N SER A 11 25.03 -2.92 -13.53
CA SER A 11 24.78 -4.30 -13.16
C SER A 11 25.99 -4.86 -12.40
N TYR A 12 25.80 -5.33 -11.17
CA TYR A 12 26.86 -6.01 -10.43
C TYR A 12 26.37 -7.37 -9.94
N SER A 13 26.59 -8.38 -10.77
CA SER A 13 26.73 -9.78 -10.37
C SER A 13 28.11 -10.08 -9.74
N ASP A 14 28.92 -9.06 -9.43
CA ASP A 14 30.26 -9.26 -8.87
C ASP A 14 30.25 -9.52 -7.35
N ASP A 15 30.92 -10.60 -6.95
CA ASP A 15 31.32 -10.94 -5.58
C ASP A 15 31.88 -9.70 -4.84
N PRO A 16 31.33 -9.33 -3.66
CA PRO A 16 31.77 -8.15 -2.90
C PRO A 16 33.27 -8.17 -2.56
N ASN A 17 33.88 -9.36 -2.43
CA ASN A 17 35.33 -9.45 -2.20
C ASN A 17 36.14 -9.00 -3.42
N ARG A 18 35.67 -9.26 -4.65
CA ARG A 18 36.34 -8.80 -5.87
C ARG A 18 36.26 -7.28 -5.99
N LEU A 19 35.06 -6.72 -5.76
CA LEU A 19 34.85 -5.28 -5.77
C LEU A 19 35.76 -4.57 -4.75
N TRP A 20 35.94 -5.13 -3.55
CA TRP A 20 36.86 -4.59 -2.55
C TRP A 20 38.31 -4.54 -3.02
N VAL A 21 38.80 -5.61 -3.65
CA VAL A 21 40.19 -5.68 -4.16
C VAL A 21 40.45 -4.62 -5.23
N GLU A 22 39.48 -4.36 -6.11
CA GLU A 22 39.59 -3.31 -7.12
C GLU A 22 39.62 -1.91 -6.51
N ILE A 23 38.74 -1.65 -5.54
CA ILE A 23 38.69 -0.37 -4.82
C ILE A 23 40.01 -0.14 -4.07
N ASP A 24 40.51 -1.11 -3.31
CA ASP A 24 41.75 -0.96 -2.57
C ASP A 24 42.96 -0.75 -3.49
N ARG A 25 42.98 -1.40 -4.67
CA ARG A 25 44.00 -1.15 -5.70
C ARG A 25 43.93 0.28 -6.23
N GLY A 26 42.73 0.78 -6.53
CA GLY A 26 42.52 2.14 -7.02
C GLY A 26 42.94 3.20 -5.99
N ILE A 27 42.65 2.96 -4.71
CA ILE A 27 43.07 3.83 -3.59
C ILE A 27 44.59 3.91 -3.46
N ARG A 28 45.33 2.81 -3.68
CA ARG A 28 46.80 2.78 -3.61
C ARG A 28 47.50 3.40 -4.84
N SER A 29 46.75 3.77 -5.88
CA SER A 29 47.29 4.44 -7.08
C SER A 29 47.95 5.77 -6.72
N LYS A 30 48.96 6.21 -7.49
CA LYS A 30 49.55 7.56 -7.38
C LYS A 30 48.74 8.63 -8.13
N GLU A 31 47.77 8.21 -8.95
CA GLU A 31 46.95 9.10 -9.77
C GLU A 31 45.71 9.56 -8.97
N PRO A 32 45.54 10.87 -8.70
CA PRO A 32 44.42 11.40 -7.90
C PRO A 32 43.05 11.05 -8.47
N GLN A 33 42.92 10.97 -9.80
CA GLN A 33 41.68 10.62 -10.48
C GLN A 33 41.23 9.17 -10.18
N ARG A 34 42.18 8.22 -10.18
CA ARG A 34 41.89 6.82 -9.83
C ARG A 34 41.57 6.64 -8.35
N GLN A 35 42.25 7.40 -7.48
CA GLN A 35 41.92 7.40 -6.05
C GLN A 35 40.50 7.93 -5.81
N PHE A 36 40.12 9.02 -6.48
CA PHE A 36 38.78 9.58 -6.41
C PHE A 36 37.71 8.61 -6.93
N GLU A 37 37.94 7.99 -8.09
CA GLU A 37 37.03 7.00 -8.67
C GLU A 37 36.83 5.81 -7.72
N ALA A 38 37.91 5.30 -7.12
CA ALA A 38 37.84 4.20 -6.17
C ALA A 38 37.03 4.56 -4.91
N ILE A 39 37.21 5.77 -4.37
CA ILE A 39 36.44 6.27 -3.23
C ILE A 39 34.95 6.38 -3.57
N LEU A 40 34.61 6.87 -4.77
CA LEU A 40 33.21 6.97 -5.21
C LEU A 40 32.51 5.63 -5.38
N ARG A 41 33.26 4.54 -5.59
CA ARG A 41 32.72 3.16 -5.71
C ARG A 41 32.47 2.47 -4.36
N MET A 42 33.02 2.98 -3.26
CA MET A 42 32.84 2.42 -1.91
C MET A 42 31.38 2.18 -1.50
N PRO A 43 30.40 3.07 -1.79
CA PRO A 43 28.99 2.81 -1.49
C PRO A 43 28.45 1.48 -2.02
N GLY A 44 28.95 1.00 -3.16
CA GLY A 44 28.54 -0.28 -3.73
C GLY A 44 28.85 -1.50 -2.84
N LEU A 45 29.83 -1.40 -1.93
CA LEU A 45 30.11 -2.46 -0.95
C LEU A 45 29.11 -2.48 0.20
N PHE A 46 28.69 -1.29 0.66
CA PHE A 46 27.75 -1.12 1.78
C PHE A 46 26.29 -1.36 1.37
N GLN A 47 26.00 -1.33 0.07
CA GLN A 47 24.67 -1.62 -0.47
C GLN A 47 24.43 -3.11 -0.72
N LYS A 48 25.47 -3.93 -0.86
CA LYS A 48 25.36 -5.36 -1.13
C LYS A 48 25.10 -6.16 0.16
N GLU A 49 23.98 -6.88 0.20
CA GLU A 49 23.54 -7.71 1.33
C GLU A 49 24.49 -8.89 1.63
N THR A 50 25.25 -9.35 0.64
CA THR A 50 26.23 -10.45 0.78
C THR A 50 27.57 -10.00 1.37
N THR A 51 27.78 -8.70 1.58
CA THR A 51 29.04 -8.17 2.11
C THR A 51 29.18 -8.50 3.59
N SER A 52 30.25 -9.20 3.97
CA SER A 52 30.51 -9.54 5.37
C SER A 52 30.76 -8.29 6.23
N THR A 53 30.36 -8.35 7.51
CA THR A 53 30.55 -7.26 8.49
C THR A 53 32.03 -6.89 8.68
N THR A 54 32.93 -7.88 8.61
CA THR A 54 34.38 -7.67 8.65
C THR A 54 34.87 -6.82 7.48
N LEU A 55 34.34 -7.07 6.28
CA LEU A 55 34.70 -6.32 5.08
C LEU A 55 34.21 -4.88 5.14
N LEU A 56 33.00 -4.65 5.66
CA LEU A 56 32.47 -3.30 5.89
C LEU A 56 33.31 -2.51 6.90
N SER A 57 33.74 -3.15 7.99
CA SER A 57 34.64 -2.54 8.98
C SER A 57 35.99 -2.16 8.37
N ALA A 58 36.60 -3.07 7.59
CA ALA A 58 37.85 -2.80 6.89
C ALA A 58 37.72 -1.64 5.88
N ALA A 59 36.61 -1.59 5.13
CA ALA A 59 36.33 -0.50 4.20
C ALA A 59 36.19 0.85 4.92
N PHE A 60 35.52 0.88 6.07
CA PHE A 60 35.36 2.11 6.84
C PHE A 60 36.68 2.58 7.49
N ILE A 61 37.48 1.66 8.04
CA ILE A 61 38.84 1.98 8.51
C ILE A 61 39.67 2.57 7.37
N LYS A 62 39.59 1.99 6.17
CA LYS A 62 40.32 2.53 5.01
C LYS A 62 39.88 3.95 4.65
N LEU A 63 38.57 4.23 4.64
CA LEU A 63 38.07 5.59 4.45
C LEU A 63 38.58 6.57 5.52
N ALA A 64 38.59 6.15 6.78
CA ALA A 64 39.08 6.96 7.88
C ALA A 64 40.59 7.24 7.80
N THR A 65 41.40 6.26 7.40
CA THR A 65 42.85 6.47 7.16
C THR A 65 43.10 7.48 6.03
N LEU A 66 42.34 7.40 4.93
CA LEU A 66 42.42 8.37 3.84
C LEU A 66 42.01 9.78 4.27
N PHE A 67 41.05 9.87 5.19
CA PHE A 67 40.64 11.15 5.76
C PHE A 67 41.75 11.78 6.63
N GLN A 68 42.41 10.95 7.44
CA GLN A 68 43.49 11.41 8.32
C GLN A 68 44.69 11.93 7.51
N GLU A 69 45.25 11.08 6.64
CA GLU A 69 46.52 11.35 5.95
C GLU A 69 46.37 12.20 4.67
N GLY A 70 45.16 12.31 4.13
CA GLY A 70 44.90 12.90 2.82
C GLY A 70 44.98 14.42 2.74
N THR A 71 44.79 14.96 1.53
CA THR A 71 44.58 16.40 1.28
C THR A 71 43.14 16.81 1.63
N ASN A 72 42.86 18.12 1.66
CA ASN A 72 41.49 18.60 1.88
C ASN A 72 40.51 18.16 0.77
N GLU A 73 40.99 17.97 -0.46
CA GLU A 73 40.19 17.37 -1.53
C GLU A 73 39.82 15.92 -1.21
N MET A 74 40.77 15.13 -0.72
CA MET A 74 40.53 13.75 -0.30
C MET A 74 39.52 13.67 0.82
N ARG A 75 39.69 14.52 1.86
CA ARG A 75 38.75 14.64 2.97
C ARG A 75 37.34 14.97 2.50
N LEU A 76 37.20 15.95 1.60
CA LEU A 76 35.91 16.31 1.02
C LEU A 76 35.25 15.13 0.29
N ASN A 77 36.02 14.35 -0.47
CA ASN A 77 35.50 13.19 -1.19
C ASN A 77 35.06 12.09 -0.24
N VAL A 78 35.83 11.82 0.82
CA VAL A 78 35.43 10.90 1.89
C VAL A 78 34.16 11.41 2.58
N THR A 79 34.05 12.69 2.94
CA THR A 79 32.82 13.25 3.53
C THR A 79 31.59 13.04 2.64
N LYS A 80 31.71 13.24 1.32
CA LYS A 80 30.62 12.97 0.36
C LYS A 80 30.22 11.49 0.33
N VAL A 81 31.18 10.58 0.48
CA VAL A 81 30.90 9.15 0.58
C VAL A 81 30.24 8.81 1.92
N LEU A 82 30.70 9.38 3.03
CA LEU A 82 30.07 9.20 4.34
C LEU A 82 28.61 9.62 4.36
N ASP A 83 28.25 10.72 3.69
CA ASP A 83 26.86 11.16 3.53
C ASP A 83 25.99 10.08 2.87
N ARG A 84 26.51 9.41 1.83
CA ARG A 84 25.82 8.28 1.16
C ARG A 84 25.76 7.03 2.03
N LEU A 85 26.70 6.87 2.95
CA LEU A 85 26.83 5.68 3.81
C LEU A 85 26.12 5.82 5.16
N ALA A 86 25.66 7.02 5.54
CA ALA A 86 25.17 7.33 6.88
C ALA A 86 24.16 6.30 7.43
N ASN A 87 23.15 5.91 6.63
CA ASN A 87 22.14 4.94 7.03
C ASN A 87 22.67 3.51 7.19
N GLN A 88 23.67 3.12 6.38
CA GLN A 88 24.24 1.77 6.44
C GLN A 88 25.25 1.62 7.59
N LEU A 89 26.01 2.69 7.89
CA LEU A 89 27.00 2.67 8.97
C LEU A 89 26.36 2.53 10.37
N GLN A 90 25.10 2.99 10.53
CA GLN A 90 24.31 2.78 11.75
C GLN A 90 24.20 1.29 12.16
N LYS A 91 24.35 0.35 11.20
CA LYS A 91 24.20 -1.10 11.40
C LYS A 91 25.51 -1.81 11.82
N SER A 92 26.66 -1.13 11.77
CA SER A 92 27.96 -1.77 12.02
C SER A 92 28.38 -1.67 13.49
N SER A 93 28.62 -2.81 14.13
CA SER A 93 28.87 -2.90 15.57
C SER A 93 30.31 -2.56 16.01
N MET A 94 31.17 -2.04 15.12
CA MET A 94 32.61 -1.84 15.35
C MET A 94 33.10 -0.53 14.70
N LEU A 95 32.91 0.60 15.40
CA LEU A 95 33.11 1.95 14.84
C LEU A 95 34.19 2.80 15.55
N ASP A 96 34.69 2.40 16.72
CA ASP A 96 35.53 3.27 17.55
C ASP A 96 36.89 3.65 16.92
N ASP A 97 37.60 2.68 16.33
CA ASP A 97 38.91 2.90 15.72
C ASP A 97 38.87 3.85 14.51
N PRO A 98 37.97 3.68 13.51
CA PRO A 98 37.87 4.63 12.41
C PRO A 98 37.46 6.03 12.86
N ILE A 99 36.62 6.16 13.89
CA ILE A 99 36.21 7.45 14.45
C ILE A 99 37.41 8.23 15.01
N LYS A 100 38.31 7.56 15.77
CA LYS A 100 39.53 8.19 16.31
C LYS A 100 40.45 8.76 15.23
N LEU A 101 40.55 8.08 14.08
CA LEU A 101 41.34 8.57 12.95
C LEU A 101 40.77 9.87 12.38
N ILE A 102 39.44 9.97 12.29
CA ILE A 102 38.75 11.20 11.87
C ILE A 102 38.99 12.32 12.89
N TYR A 103 38.88 12.04 14.19
CA TYR A 103 39.11 13.03 15.25
C TYR A 103 40.49 13.66 15.23
N SER A 104 41.52 12.89 14.90
CA SER A 104 42.90 13.39 14.88
C SER A 104 43.11 14.63 13.99
N VAL A 105 42.26 14.82 12.97
CA VAL A 105 42.30 15.97 12.06
C VAL A 105 41.69 17.25 12.69
N MET A 106 40.85 17.12 13.71
CA MET A 106 40.20 18.24 14.39
C MET A 106 41.19 19.19 15.08
N HIS A 107 42.38 18.70 15.44
CA HIS A 107 43.44 19.49 16.05
C HIS A 107 44.37 20.18 15.04
N SER A 108 44.03 20.13 13.74
CA SER A 108 44.79 20.81 12.69
C SER A 108 44.73 22.34 12.84
N ASN A 109 45.80 23.02 12.45
CA ASN A 109 45.83 24.49 12.34
C ASN A 109 45.05 24.99 11.11
N ASP A 110 44.73 24.11 10.15
CA ASP A 110 43.97 24.44 8.94
C ASP A 110 42.45 24.42 9.20
N CYS A 111 41.81 25.59 9.10
CA CYS A 111 40.37 25.75 9.32
C CYS A 111 39.52 24.93 8.32
N ILE A 112 40.00 24.68 7.09
CA ILE A 112 39.30 23.87 6.10
C ILE A 112 39.32 22.39 6.54
N ALA A 113 40.46 21.91 7.04
CA ALA A 113 40.57 20.55 7.56
C ALA A 113 39.66 20.33 8.76
N ARG A 114 39.61 21.28 9.71
CA ARG A 114 38.68 21.24 10.85
C ARG A 114 37.21 21.29 10.41
N ALA A 115 36.88 22.16 9.47
CA ALA A 115 35.53 22.26 8.89
C ALA A 115 35.08 20.96 8.19
N LEU A 116 35.96 20.31 7.43
CA LEU A 116 35.68 19.01 6.82
C LEU A 116 35.52 17.90 7.87
N THR A 117 36.27 17.98 8.97
CA THR A 117 36.14 17.05 10.11
C THR A 117 34.77 17.19 10.76
N LEU A 118 34.33 18.42 11.07
CA LEU A 118 32.98 18.69 11.58
C LEU A 118 31.89 18.16 10.65
N ARG A 119 32.05 18.32 9.33
CA ARG A 119 31.12 17.75 8.34
C ARG A 119 31.14 16.23 8.32
N ALA A 120 32.29 15.59 8.46
CA ALA A 120 32.39 14.13 8.55
C ALA A 120 31.69 13.61 9.82
N LEU A 121 31.94 14.24 10.98
CA LEU A 121 31.23 13.93 12.23
C LEU A 121 29.71 14.11 12.08
N ALA A 122 29.28 15.16 11.37
CA ALA A 122 27.85 15.39 11.09
C ALA A 122 27.18 14.24 10.33
N MET A 123 27.90 13.56 9.43
CA MET A 123 27.37 12.38 8.72
C MET A 123 27.27 11.15 9.63
N LEU A 124 28.03 11.16 10.73
CA LEU A 124 28.09 10.11 11.74
C LEU A 124 27.27 10.46 12.99
N ALA A 125 26.44 11.50 12.96
CA ALA A 125 25.74 12.03 14.14
C ALA A 125 24.85 11.01 14.87
N HIS A 126 24.28 10.02 14.15
CA HIS A 126 23.49 8.95 14.75
C HIS A 126 24.33 7.97 15.58
N ILE A 127 25.58 7.75 15.17
CA ILE A 127 26.54 6.88 15.87
C ILE A 127 27.16 7.64 17.04
N LEU A 128 27.52 8.90 16.80
CA LEU A 128 28.19 9.78 17.75
C LEU A 128 27.23 10.55 18.66
N ALA A 129 25.96 10.14 18.73
CA ALA A 129 24.90 10.91 19.36
C ALA A 129 25.28 11.34 20.80
N ASP A 130 25.90 10.46 21.59
CA ASP A 130 26.30 10.75 22.97
C ASP A 130 27.83 10.87 23.17
N ASP A 131 28.57 11.08 22.08
CA ASP A 131 30.01 11.33 22.14
C ASP A 131 30.30 12.76 22.65
N VAL A 132 30.84 12.84 23.87
CA VAL A 132 31.18 14.09 24.56
C VAL A 132 32.24 14.90 23.80
N GLU A 133 33.18 14.24 23.13
CA GLU A 133 34.24 14.90 22.36
C GLU A 133 33.67 15.54 21.09
N ALA A 134 32.75 14.85 20.40
CA ALA A 134 32.01 15.42 19.26
C ALA A 134 31.27 16.70 19.69
N HIS A 135 30.54 16.61 20.80
CA HIS A 135 29.73 17.70 21.34
C HIS A 135 30.60 18.91 21.67
N LEU A 136 31.74 18.69 22.33
CA LEU A 136 32.67 19.73 22.70
C LEU A 136 33.26 20.43 21.47
N HIS A 137 33.71 19.68 20.47
CA HIS A 137 34.29 20.26 19.26
C HIS A 137 33.29 21.08 18.46
N ILE A 138 32.06 20.58 18.29
CA ILE A 138 31.00 21.35 17.62
C ILE A 138 30.71 22.65 18.39
N ARG A 139 30.65 22.59 19.73
CA ARG A 139 30.40 23.76 20.58
C ARG A 139 31.51 24.80 20.47
N LEU A 140 32.78 24.38 20.49
CA LEU A 140 33.94 25.28 20.39
C LEU A 140 34.05 25.90 18.99
N ALA A 141 33.77 25.14 17.94
CA ALA A 141 33.86 25.62 16.57
C ALA A 141 32.83 26.71 16.22
N LEU A 142 31.75 26.86 17.00
CA LEU A 142 30.81 27.98 16.88
C LEU A 142 31.43 29.33 17.31
N ASP A 143 32.50 29.31 18.11
CA ASP A 143 33.27 30.50 18.53
C ASP A 143 34.49 30.77 17.62
N SER A 144 34.61 30.05 16.49
CA SER A 144 35.74 30.24 15.57
C SER A 144 35.71 31.62 14.91
N ASN A 145 36.88 32.15 14.57
CA ASN A 145 37.01 33.37 13.78
C ASN A 145 36.82 33.11 12.27
N ASP A 146 36.85 31.84 11.85
CA ASP A 146 36.72 31.43 10.45
C ASP A 146 35.26 31.08 10.11
N GLU A 147 34.65 31.83 9.19
CA GLU A 147 33.26 31.61 8.77
C GLU A 147 33.00 30.19 8.22
N ILE A 148 33.98 29.60 7.53
CA ILE A 148 33.88 28.25 6.94
C ILE A 148 33.73 27.19 8.04
N GLU A 149 34.46 27.38 9.15
CA GLU A 149 34.44 26.50 10.30
C GLU A 149 33.13 26.65 11.08
N ILE A 150 32.68 27.89 11.32
CA ILE A 150 31.37 28.17 11.92
C ILE A 150 30.25 27.52 11.10
N LEU A 151 30.26 27.69 9.77
CA LEU A 151 29.24 27.09 8.90
C LEU A 151 29.26 25.56 8.97
N ALA A 152 30.43 24.94 9.08
CA ALA A 152 30.54 23.50 9.28
C ALA A 152 30.01 23.06 10.65
N ALA A 153 30.30 23.83 11.70
CA ALA A 153 29.78 23.60 13.05
C ALA A 153 28.25 23.71 13.09
N VAL A 154 27.64 24.71 12.42
CA VAL A 154 26.19 24.82 12.29
C VAL A 154 25.59 23.61 11.58
N LYS A 155 26.21 23.17 10.48
CA LYS A 155 25.76 21.96 9.75
C LYS A 155 25.85 20.70 10.62
N ALA A 156 26.92 20.59 11.42
CA ALA A 156 27.07 19.49 12.37
C ALA A 156 26.02 19.57 13.48
N ALA A 157 25.85 20.72 14.12
CA ALA A 157 24.83 20.92 15.14
C ALA A 157 23.43 20.55 14.62
N LYS A 158 23.08 20.93 13.38
CA LYS A 158 21.81 20.57 12.73
C LYS A 158 21.57 19.06 12.66
N LYS A 159 22.63 18.26 12.50
CA LYS A 159 22.56 16.78 12.46
C LYS A 159 22.57 16.16 13.85
N PHE A 160 23.32 16.71 14.80
CA PHE A 160 23.42 16.20 16.17
C PHE A 160 22.21 16.55 17.05
N ILE A 161 21.61 17.74 16.91
CA ILE A 161 20.47 18.17 17.74
C ILE A 161 19.31 17.15 17.69
N PRO A 162 18.85 16.65 16.52
CA PRO A 162 17.82 15.61 16.47
C PRO A 162 18.24 14.27 17.08
N CYS A 163 19.55 13.96 17.14
CA CYS A 163 20.05 12.66 17.58
C CYS A 163 20.28 12.58 19.10
N SER A 164 20.60 13.70 19.75
CA SER A 164 20.97 13.70 21.18
C SER A 164 20.30 14.81 21.98
N LYS A 165 19.54 14.39 22.99
CA LYS A 165 18.88 15.28 23.96
C LYS A 165 19.89 16.06 24.80
N THR A 166 20.97 15.41 25.24
CA THR A 166 22.01 16.04 26.08
C THR A 166 22.73 17.13 25.31
N PHE A 167 23.10 16.84 24.05
CA PHE A 167 23.68 17.82 23.15
C PHE A 167 22.72 19.00 22.92
N ALA A 168 21.46 18.72 22.57
CA ALA A 168 20.43 19.73 22.30
C ALA A 168 20.26 20.72 23.48
N MET A 169 20.18 20.21 24.71
CA MET A 169 20.10 21.05 25.93
C MET A 169 21.35 21.91 26.13
N SER A 170 22.55 21.33 25.95
CA SER A 170 23.79 22.07 26.20
C SER A 170 24.02 23.14 25.14
N ILE A 171 23.77 22.81 23.87
CA ILE A 171 24.03 23.70 22.74
C ILE A 171 22.99 24.81 22.68
N SER A 172 21.73 24.58 23.09
CA SER A 172 20.71 25.62 23.10
C SER A 172 21.11 26.84 23.94
N ILE A 173 21.77 26.62 25.09
CA ILE A 173 22.28 27.71 25.94
C ILE A 173 23.32 28.54 25.19
N LYS A 174 24.22 27.88 24.46
CA LYS A 174 25.25 28.53 23.65
C LYS A 174 24.64 29.30 22.48
N LEU A 175 23.67 28.70 21.78
CA LEU A 175 22.97 29.35 20.67
C LEU A 175 22.25 30.63 21.12
N VAL A 176 21.53 30.60 22.24
CA VAL A 176 20.89 31.78 22.83
C VAL A 176 21.93 32.88 23.07
N SER A 177 23.05 32.55 23.73
CA SER A 177 24.10 33.53 24.02
C SER A 177 24.70 34.19 22.76
N LEU A 178 24.92 33.42 21.69
CA LEU A 178 25.47 33.95 20.44
C LEU A 178 24.46 34.81 19.67
N ILE A 179 23.17 34.50 19.76
CA ILE A 179 22.11 35.25 19.08
C ILE A 179 21.82 36.57 19.80
N GLU A 180 21.83 36.58 21.13
CA GLU A 180 21.62 37.80 21.95
C GLU A 180 22.85 38.72 21.93
N ASP A 181 24.06 38.18 21.71
CA ASP A 181 25.27 38.98 21.58
C ASP A 181 25.18 39.95 20.38
N LEU A 182 25.40 41.24 20.64
CA LEU A 182 25.36 42.31 19.65
C LEU A 182 26.58 42.26 18.71
N THR A 183 27.67 41.61 19.12
CA THR A 183 28.90 41.49 18.33
C THR A 183 28.80 40.42 17.24
N THR A 184 27.87 39.47 17.37
CA THR A 184 27.66 38.41 16.38
C THR A 184 27.09 38.98 15.07
N PRO A 185 27.76 38.79 13.91
CA PRO A 185 27.25 39.20 12.60
C PRO A 185 25.85 38.65 12.29
N LEU A 186 25.02 39.45 11.61
CA LEU A 186 23.67 39.06 11.19
C LEU A 186 23.66 37.80 10.32
N THR A 187 24.68 37.62 9.46
CA THR A 187 24.87 36.40 8.65
C THR A 187 24.97 35.15 9.50
N ILE A 188 25.73 35.20 10.60
CA ILE A 188 25.88 34.06 11.52
C ILE A 188 24.57 33.83 12.29
N LYS A 189 23.91 34.88 12.78
CA LYS A 189 22.59 34.76 13.43
C LYS A 189 21.57 34.07 12.51
N SER A 190 21.60 34.39 11.22
CA SER A 190 20.74 33.77 10.20
C SER A 190 20.93 32.25 10.08
N TRP A 191 22.14 31.75 10.35
CA TRP A 191 22.46 30.31 10.33
C TRP A 191 22.12 29.60 11.63
N LEU A 192 22.21 30.30 12.76
CA LEU A 192 21.96 29.73 14.09
C LEU A 192 20.47 29.57 14.40
N ILE A 193 19.63 30.56 14.06
CA ILE A 193 18.19 30.56 14.38
C ILE A 193 17.47 29.30 13.87
N PRO A 194 17.66 28.85 12.61
CA PRO A 194 16.99 27.64 12.12
C PRO A 194 17.30 26.37 12.92
N LEU A 195 18.38 26.30 13.70
CA LEU A 195 18.70 25.12 14.52
C LEU A 195 17.62 24.83 15.57
N PHE A 196 16.90 25.86 16.04
CA PHE A 196 15.83 25.69 17.02
C PHE A 196 14.67 24.84 16.50
N GLU A 197 14.45 24.72 15.18
CA GLU A 197 13.40 23.87 14.64
C GLU A 197 13.59 22.37 14.96
N HIS A 198 14.79 21.98 15.38
CA HIS A 198 15.15 20.60 15.71
C HIS A 198 15.12 20.31 17.22
N MET A 199 14.82 21.31 18.05
CA MET A 199 14.83 21.19 19.51
C MET A 199 13.53 20.57 20.04
N THR A 200 13.26 19.31 19.69
CA THR A 200 11.97 18.63 19.91
C THR A 200 11.98 17.57 21.01
N HIS A 201 13.13 17.30 21.63
CA HIS A 201 13.29 16.21 22.61
C HIS A 201 12.60 16.43 23.96
N ASP A 202 12.45 17.69 24.37
CA ASP A 202 11.99 18.05 25.71
C ASP A 202 11.17 19.34 25.63
N SER A 203 10.03 19.36 26.31
CA SER A 203 9.15 20.52 26.37
C SER A 203 9.90 21.77 26.88
N THR A 204 10.79 21.60 27.84
CA THR A 204 11.56 22.72 28.41
C THR A 204 12.48 23.39 27.39
N VAL A 205 13.13 22.61 26.52
CA VAL A 205 14.04 23.14 25.48
C VAL A 205 13.23 23.75 24.34
N SER A 206 12.15 23.09 23.92
CA SER A 206 11.23 23.64 22.92
C SER A 206 10.64 24.98 23.38
N MET A 207 10.21 25.08 24.65
CA MET A 207 9.68 26.31 25.22
C MET A 207 10.71 27.44 25.25
N LYS A 208 11.96 27.15 25.65
CA LYS A 208 13.05 28.15 25.62
C LYS A 208 13.32 28.65 24.19
N GLY A 209 13.39 27.74 23.23
CA GLY A 209 13.54 28.09 21.81
C GLY A 209 12.38 28.95 21.31
N ARG A 210 11.15 28.61 21.70
CA ARG A 210 9.96 29.40 21.38
C ARG A 210 9.97 30.80 22.00
N GLN A 211 10.33 30.93 23.28
CA GLN A 211 10.42 32.23 23.95
C GLN A 211 11.43 33.14 23.26
N LEU A 212 12.61 32.62 22.91
CA LEU A 212 13.60 33.35 22.12
C LEU A 212 13.03 33.77 20.76
N LEU A 213 12.43 32.85 20.00
CA LEU A 213 11.87 33.17 18.69
C LEU A 213 10.77 34.23 18.76
N ILE A 214 9.94 34.21 19.80
CA ILE A 214 8.92 35.25 20.04
C ILE A 214 9.58 36.59 20.38
N SER A 215 10.56 36.62 21.30
CA SER A 215 11.24 37.87 21.66
C SER A 215 11.97 38.48 20.47
N LEU A 216 12.57 37.64 19.64
CA LEU A 216 13.20 38.01 18.37
C LEU A 216 12.20 38.65 17.40
N MET A 217 11.00 38.07 17.25
CA MET A 217 9.95 38.63 16.39
C MET A 217 9.36 39.94 16.92
N THR A 218 9.28 40.13 18.24
CA THR A 218 8.71 41.34 18.85
C THR A 218 9.72 42.49 18.94
N ASN A 219 10.99 42.18 19.18
CA ASN A 219 12.03 43.17 19.45
C ASN A 219 12.79 43.56 18.16
N ASP A 220 13.12 42.59 17.31
CA ASP A 220 13.90 42.78 16.08
C ASP A 220 13.00 42.61 14.85
N THR A 221 12.34 43.70 14.47
CA THR A 221 11.26 43.68 13.47
C THR A 221 11.75 43.70 12.01
N THR A 222 13.02 43.47 11.69
CA THR A 222 13.49 43.51 10.29
C THR A 222 12.89 42.38 9.44
N GLU A 223 12.60 42.65 8.16
CA GLU A 223 11.94 41.67 7.28
C GLU A 223 12.80 40.41 7.07
N GLU A 224 14.12 40.57 6.92
CA GLU A 224 15.08 39.46 6.78
C GLU A 224 15.06 38.51 7.98
N PHE A 225 14.88 39.07 9.18
CA PHE A 225 14.85 38.30 10.40
C PHE A 225 13.52 37.55 10.58
N LEU A 226 12.40 38.20 10.25
CA LEU A 226 11.09 37.56 10.22
C LEU A 226 11.01 36.41 9.21
N GLN A 227 11.70 36.53 8.07
CA GLN A 227 11.84 35.45 7.07
C GLN A 227 12.52 34.19 7.63
N ILE A 228 13.23 34.28 8.75
CA ILE A 228 13.92 33.16 9.39
C ILE A 228 13.19 32.72 10.65
N ALA A 229 12.78 33.66 11.51
CA ALA A 229 12.14 33.37 12.79
C ALA A 229 10.75 32.74 12.62
N VAL A 230 9.90 33.27 11.72
CA VAL A 230 8.53 32.77 11.51
C VAL A 230 8.53 31.30 11.03
N PRO A 231 9.28 30.92 9.98
CA PRO A 231 9.34 29.51 9.57
C PRO A 231 9.93 28.60 10.65
N THR A 232 10.94 29.08 11.38
CA THR A 232 11.59 28.29 12.44
C THR A 232 10.61 28.01 13.59
N LEU A 233 9.86 29.01 14.03
CA LEU A 233 8.84 28.85 15.06
C LEU A 233 7.71 27.92 14.62
N ALA A 234 7.24 28.08 13.37
CA ALA A 234 6.22 27.21 12.81
C ALA A 234 6.69 25.75 12.72
N ARG A 235 7.91 25.52 12.23
CA ARG A 235 8.49 24.17 12.13
C ARG A 235 8.79 23.55 13.48
N LEU A 236 9.23 24.34 14.46
CA LEU A 236 9.38 23.88 15.84
C LEU A 236 8.04 23.37 16.40
N ALA A 237 6.97 24.17 16.29
CA ALA A 237 5.65 23.79 16.78
C ALA A 237 5.11 22.53 16.08
N VAL A 238 5.26 22.44 14.76
CA VAL A 238 4.81 21.26 13.98
C VAL A 238 5.61 20.01 14.32
N LYS A 239 6.93 20.11 14.53
CA LYS A 239 7.78 18.94 14.82
C LYS A 239 7.68 18.50 16.30
N SER A 240 7.60 19.44 17.24
CA SER A 240 7.49 19.12 18.67
C SER A 240 6.08 18.68 19.07
N HIS A 241 5.06 19.06 18.31
CA HIS A 241 3.63 18.92 18.67
C HIS A 241 3.25 19.60 20.00
N ILE A 242 4.10 20.52 20.49
CA ILE A 242 3.92 21.25 21.75
C ILE A 242 3.52 22.69 21.44
N GLU A 243 2.59 23.21 22.23
CA GLU A 243 2.11 24.60 22.16
C GLU A 243 1.60 25.04 20.77
N ILE A 244 0.96 24.12 20.04
CA ILE A 244 0.36 24.43 18.72
C ILE A 244 -0.68 25.55 18.87
N GLY A 245 -1.55 25.50 19.88
CA GLY A 245 -2.61 26.47 20.10
C GLY A 245 -2.10 27.86 20.46
N GLU A 246 -1.09 27.94 21.31
CA GLU A 246 -0.40 29.18 21.68
C GLU A 246 0.34 29.76 20.48
N THR A 247 0.90 28.92 19.61
CA THR A 247 1.55 29.34 18.36
C THR A 247 0.53 29.94 17.39
N VAL A 248 -0.62 29.29 17.19
CA VAL A 248 -1.73 29.81 16.38
C VAL A 248 -2.20 31.15 16.94
N THR A 249 -2.46 31.23 18.24
CA THR A 249 -2.93 32.47 18.90
C THR A 249 -1.94 33.61 18.73
N PHE A 250 -0.64 33.33 18.89
CA PHE A 250 0.42 34.32 18.68
C PHE A 250 0.48 34.79 17.23
N PHE A 251 0.50 33.88 16.26
CA PHE A 251 0.55 34.24 14.84
C PHE A 251 -0.67 35.02 14.38
N LEU A 252 -1.87 34.71 14.87
CA LEU A 252 -3.08 35.48 14.54
C LEU A 252 -3.03 36.90 15.13
N LYS A 253 -2.56 37.06 16.38
CA LYS A 253 -2.35 38.38 16.98
C LYS A 253 -1.29 39.17 16.22
N PHE A 254 -0.16 38.54 15.91
CA PHE A 254 0.94 39.16 15.17
C PHE A 254 0.51 39.56 13.75
N LEU A 255 -0.28 38.73 13.07
CA LEU A 255 -0.83 39.01 11.75
C LEU A 255 -1.67 40.30 11.71
N LYS A 256 -2.48 40.55 12.76
CA LYS A 256 -3.29 41.78 12.87
C LYS A 256 -2.44 43.03 13.09
N LEU A 257 -1.32 42.91 13.80
CA LEU A 257 -0.44 44.03 14.15
C LEU A 257 0.59 44.38 13.07
N GLU A 258 1.07 43.38 12.33
CA GLU A 258 2.17 43.54 11.38
C GLU A 258 1.72 44.35 10.15
N PRO A 259 2.31 45.52 9.84
CA PRO A 259 1.87 46.35 8.71
C PRO A 259 2.35 45.85 7.34
N ARG A 260 3.47 45.11 7.26
CA ARG A 260 4.07 44.74 5.98
C ARG A 260 3.39 43.53 5.36
N GLN A 261 3.01 43.70 4.09
CA GLN A 261 2.26 42.68 3.35
C GLN A 261 3.04 41.37 3.16
N ASN A 262 4.34 41.42 2.87
CA ASN A 262 5.17 40.22 2.71
C ASN A 262 5.26 39.40 4.00
N CYS A 263 5.37 40.06 5.15
CA CYS A 263 5.41 39.40 6.46
C CYS A 263 4.05 38.74 6.77
N ARG A 264 2.93 39.41 6.47
CA ARG A 264 1.59 38.79 6.58
C ARG A 264 1.45 37.54 5.70
N LYS A 265 1.92 37.61 4.45
CA LYS A 265 1.92 36.47 3.52
C LYS A 265 2.75 35.30 4.05
N LEU A 266 3.92 35.59 4.63
CA LEU A 266 4.80 34.59 5.23
C LEU A 266 4.12 33.87 6.41
N ILE A 267 3.47 34.62 7.31
CA ILE A 267 2.75 34.04 8.46
C ILE A 267 1.63 33.12 7.97
N LEU A 268 0.80 33.60 7.04
CA LEU A 268 -0.32 32.82 6.48
C LEU A 268 0.15 31.54 5.79
N HIS A 269 1.25 31.61 5.04
CA HIS A 269 1.87 30.44 4.42
C HIS A 269 2.23 29.36 5.45
N HIS A 270 2.77 29.76 6.60
CA HIS A 270 3.16 28.85 7.68
C HIS A 270 2.03 28.42 8.62
N LEU A 271 0.88 29.10 8.59
CA LEU A 271 -0.32 28.65 9.31
C LEU A 271 -0.97 27.42 8.65
N VAL A 272 -0.83 27.22 7.34
CA VAL A 272 -1.36 26.03 6.63
C VAL A 272 -0.79 24.71 7.20
N PRO A 273 0.53 24.48 7.30
CA PRO A 273 1.06 23.25 7.90
C PRO A 273 0.72 23.11 9.40
N ILE A 274 0.59 24.22 10.14
CA ILE A 274 0.15 24.18 11.54
C ILE A 274 -1.31 23.71 11.64
N ALA A 275 -2.20 24.20 10.77
CA ALA A 275 -3.58 23.77 10.69
C ALA A 275 -3.72 22.28 10.32
N ARG A 276 -2.80 21.74 9.50
CA ARG A 276 -2.73 20.30 9.20
C ARG A 276 -2.29 19.46 10.40
N CYS A 277 -1.34 19.96 11.18
CA CYS A 277 -0.76 19.25 12.32
C CYS A 277 -1.73 19.21 13.52
N GLY A 278 -2.41 20.32 13.82
CA GLY A 278 -3.34 20.41 14.94
C GLY A 278 -4.66 21.09 14.58
N PRO A 279 -5.50 20.49 13.70
CA PRO A 279 -6.76 21.10 13.30
C PRO A 279 -7.70 21.29 14.49
N ILE A 280 -7.79 20.31 15.39
CA ILE A 280 -8.67 20.31 16.58
C ILE A 280 -8.37 21.45 17.56
N VAL A 281 -7.16 22.01 17.51
CA VAL A 281 -6.72 23.07 18.44
C VAL A 281 -7.30 24.44 18.08
N TRP A 282 -7.87 24.60 16.87
CA TRP A 282 -8.48 25.84 16.43
C TRP A 282 -9.88 26.00 17.01
N LEU A 283 -10.18 27.21 17.51
CA LEU A 283 -11.52 27.57 17.95
C LEU A 283 -12.31 28.15 16.76
N ASP A 284 -13.62 27.94 16.74
CA ASP A 284 -14.50 28.54 15.72
C ASP A 284 -14.33 30.08 15.69
N SER A 285 -14.22 30.73 16.86
CA SER A 285 -13.97 32.18 16.97
C SER A 285 -12.64 32.62 16.35
N THR A 286 -11.56 31.85 16.54
CA THR A 286 -10.25 32.17 15.94
C THR A 286 -10.25 31.99 14.42
N THR A 287 -11.07 31.06 13.93
CA THR A 287 -11.25 30.82 12.50
C THR A 287 -12.08 31.94 11.88
N GLU A 288 -13.14 32.38 12.55
CA GLU A 288 -13.97 33.51 12.14
C GLU A 288 -13.18 34.83 12.09
N ASP A 289 -12.33 35.09 13.09
CA ASP A 289 -11.40 36.22 13.10
C ASP A 289 -10.49 36.25 11.85
N LEU A 290 -10.00 35.07 11.43
CA LEU A 290 -9.15 34.93 10.25
C LEU A 290 -9.94 35.16 8.95
N ILE A 291 -11.19 34.69 8.90
CA ILE A 291 -12.10 34.92 7.77
C ILE A 291 -12.46 36.40 7.66
N GLN A 292 -12.75 37.07 8.78
CA GLN A 292 -13.02 38.50 8.83
C GLN A 292 -11.80 39.30 8.35
N PHE A 293 -10.58 38.89 8.73
CA PHE A 293 -9.34 39.48 8.22
C PHE A 293 -9.22 39.34 6.69
N ALA A 294 -9.56 38.17 6.13
CA ALA A 294 -9.56 37.97 4.68
C ALA A 294 -10.60 38.83 3.95
N ASN A 295 -11.82 38.96 4.50
CA ASN A 295 -12.89 39.80 3.96
C ASN A 295 -12.50 41.28 3.88
N ASN A 296 -11.66 41.74 4.80
CA ASN A 296 -11.18 43.13 4.85
C ASN A 296 -9.89 43.37 4.05
N SER A 297 -9.22 42.31 3.59
CA SER A 297 -8.03 42.40 2.74
C SER A 297 -8.42 42.59 1.28
N ASN A 298 -7.63 43.32 0.49
CA ASN A 298 -7.76 43.42 -0.97
C ASN A 298 -6.78 42.51 -1.73
N ASP A 299 -5.99 41.71 -1.01
CA ASP A 299 -4.96 40.85 -1.60
C ASP A 299 -5.47 39.42 -1.80
N ASP A 300 -5.55 38.98 -3.04
CA ASP A 300 -6.01 37.64 -3.41
C ASP A 300 -5.12 36.53 -2.84
N PHE A 301 -3.82 36.78 -2.67
CA PHE A 301 -2.94 35.79 -2.04
C PHE A 301 -3.33 35.55 -0.58
N VAL A 302 -3.63 36.63 0.16
CA VAL A 302 -4.06 36.54 1.57
C VAL A 302 -5.34 35.72 1.65
N ARG A 303 -6.32 36.04 0.82
CA ARG A 303 -7.62 35.36 0.80
C ARG A 303 -7.48 33.88 0.38
N LEU A 304 -6.62 33.58 -0.60
CA LEU A 304 -6.29 32.21 -1.00
C LEU A 304 -5.69 31.40 0.16
N GLN A 305 -4.71 31.95 0.89
CA GLN A 305 -4.10 31.23 2.01
C GLN A 305 -5.10 31.01 3.14
N VAL A 306 -5.98 31.99 3.42
CA VAL A 306 -7.04 31.81 4.41
C VAL A 306 -8.01 30.71 4.01
N LEU A 307 -8.46 30.66 2.75
CA LEU A 307 -9.30 29.57 2.27
C LEU A 307 -8.61 28.19 2.39
N ARG A 308 -7.30 28.11 2.14
CA ARG A 308 -6.52 26.87 2.34
C ARG A 308 -6.46 26.43 3.80
N ILE A 309 -6.30 27.38 4.73
CA ILE A 309 -6.34 27.11 6.17
C ILE A 309 -7.74 26.61 6.54
N VAL A 310 -8.80 27.32 6.13
CA VAL A 310 -10.20 26.95 6.42
C VAL A 310 -10.54 25.57 5.85
N GLU A 311 -10.17 25.26 4.60
CA GLU A 311 -10.37 23.93 4.01
C GLU A 311 -9.69 22.83 4.83
N THR A 312 -8.44 23.09 5.25
CA THR A 312 -7.66 22.17 6.09
C THR A 312 -8.35 21.93 7.43
N LEU A 313 -8.85 22.98 8.08
CA LEU A 313 -9.55 22.89 9.37
C LEU A 313 -10.89 22.16 9.24
N ILE A 314 -11.64 22.38 8.17
CA ILE A 314 -12.90 21.65 7.91
C ILE A 314 -12.61 20.16 7.74
N SER A 315 -11.61 19.83 6.91
CA SER A 315 -11.24 18.44 6.61
C SER A 315 -10.67 17.71 7.84
N GLY A 316 -9.91 18.42 8.68
CA GLY A 316 -9.32 17.89 9.91
C GLY A 316 -10.24 17.95 11.15
N GLY A 317 -11.49 18.38 11.00
CA GLY A 317 -12.44 18.47 12.11
C GLY A 317 -12.28 19.68 13.05
N GLY A 318 -11.34 20.58 12.76
CA GLY A 318 -11.00 21.76 13.55
C GLY A 318 -11.99 22.93 13.49
N TYR A 319 -12.79 23.03 12.42
CA TYR A 319 -13.81 24.07 12.29
C TYR A 319 -15.20 23.47 12.31
N ILE A 320 -15.92 23.59 13.44
CA ILE A 320 -17.08 22.75 13.76
C ILE A 320 -18.33 23.23 13.01
N SER A 321 -18.60 24.54 12.98
CA SER A 321 -19.88 25.10 12.49
C SER A 321 -19.77 26.02 11.24
N PRO A 322 -19.12 25.60 10.13
CA PRO A 322 -18.90 26.48 8.97
C PRO A 322 -20.18 27.03 8.32
N MET A 323 -21.30 26.30 8.33
CA MET A 323 -22.54 26.79 7.70
C MET A 323 -23.19 27.97 8.43
N ARG A 324 -22.85 28.20 9.70
CA ARG A 324 -23.41 29.30 10.50
C ARG A 324 -22.62 30.60 10.34
N ALA A 325 -21.44 30.56 9.75
CA ALA A 325 -20.59 31.74 9.60
C ALA A 325 -20.98 32.57 8.37
N ALA A 326 -21.65 33.69 8.63
CA ALA A 326 -22.03 34.67 7.60
C ALA A 326 -20.80 35.22 6.85
N ASP A 327 -19.70 35.48 7.56
CA ASP A 327 -18.46 35.97 6.97
C ASP A 327 -17.81 34.95 6.02
N LEU A 328 -17.95 33.65 6.30
CA LEU A 328 -17.47 32.62 5.38
C LEU A 328 -18.32 32.58 4.12
N LYS A 329 -19.65 32.64 4.25
CA LYS A 329 -20.55 32.71 3.09
C LYS A 329 -20.22 33.92 2.22
N LYS A 330 -19.99 35.09 2.82
CA LYS A 330 -19.55 36.30 2.12
C LYS A 330 -18.23 36.08 1.38
N LEU A 331 -17.23 35.49 2.05
CA LEU A 331 -15.92 35.22 1.45
C LEU A 331 -16.04 34.25 0.26
N LEU A 332 -16.83 33.19 0.38
CA LEU A 332 -17.05 32.23 -0.70
C LEU A 332 -17.79 32.87 -1.89
N GLN A 333 -18.84 33.66 -1.61
CA GLN A 333 -19.59 34.39 -2.64
C GLN A 333 -18.69 35.33 -3.46
N MET A 334 -17.69 35.97 -2.82
CA MET A 334 -16.71 36.83 -3.50
C MET A 334 -15.81 36.06 -4.50
N PHE A 335 -15.65 34.75 -4.34
CA PHE A 335 -14.74 33.91 -5.15
C PHE A 335 -15.41 32.88 -6.05
N THR A 336 -16.74 32.85 -6.06
CA THR A 336 -17.54 32.01 -6.96
C THR A 336 -17.12 32.14 -8.42
N ILE A 337 -16.89 33.37 -8.87
CA ILE A 337 -16.51 33.73 -10.23
C ILE A 337 -15.35 34.72 -10.10
N HIS A 338 -14.12 34.21 -10.21
CA HIS A 338 -12.91 35.01 -10.01
C HIS A 338 -11.93 34.82 -11.16
N ASN A 339 -11.30 35.91 -11.62
CA ASN A 339 -10.35 35.88 -12.74
C ASN A 339 -9.12 34.99 -12.46
N ASN A 340 -8.76 34.82 -11.19
CA ASN A 340 -7.70 33.91 -10.78
C ASN A 340 -8.26 32.49 -10.54
N ILE A 341 -7.95 31.59 -11.48
CA ILE A 341 -8.34 30.17 -11.48
C ILE A 341 -7.99 29.48 -10.16
N GLN A 342 -6.84 29.76 -9.55
CA GLN A 342 -6.44 29.11 -8.29
C GLN A 342 -7.33 29.50 -7.13
N VAL A 343 -7.83 30.74 -7.12
CA VAL A 343 -8.72 31.26 -6.08
C VAL A 343 -10.11 30.67 -6.25
N ALA A 344 -10.62 30.65 -7.48
CA ALA A 344 -11.91 30.02 -7.80
C ALA A 344 -11.90 28.51 -7.48
N TYR A 345 -10.82 27.81 -7.83
CA TYR A 345 -10.61 26.41 -7.46
C TYR A 345 -10.63 26.20 -5.95
N GLN A 346 -9.84 27.01 -5.21
CA GLN A 346 -9.77 26.90 -3.76
C GLN A 346 -11.12 27.18 -3.10
N CYS A 347 -11.89 28.14 -3.62
CA CYS A 347 -13.26 28.41 -3.19
C CYS A 347 -14.16 27.19 -3.40
N CYS A 348 -14.18 26.63 -4.61
CA CYS A 348 -14.95 25.42 -4.92
C CYS A 348 -14.56 24.24 -4.03
N SER A 349 -13.26 24.01 -3.81
CA SER A 349 -12.76 22.94 -2.92
C SER A 349 -13.26 23.13 -1.49
N THR A 350 -13.16 24.36 -0.96
CA THR A 350 -13.61 24.70 0.40
C THR A 350 -15.12 24.47 0.55
N THR A 351 -15.93 24.96 -0.40
CA THR A 351 -17.38 24.74 -0.43
C THR A 351 -17.73 23.25 -0.46
N LEU A 352 -17.03 22.47 -1.29
CA LEU A 352 -17.22 21.01 -1.35
C LEU A 352 -16.92 20.34 0.00
N ARG A 353 -15.83 20.74 0.69
CA ARG A 353 -15.52 20.19 2.03
C ARG A 353 -16.61 20.49 3.05
N ILE A 354 -17.23 21.68 2.99
CA ILE A 354 -18.39 22.01 3.84
C ILE A 354 -19.52 21.03 3.54
N ILE A 355 -19.93 20.90 2.28
CA ILE A 355 -21.03 20.02 1.86
C ILE A 355 -20.79 18.58 2.33
N LEU A 356 -19.60 18.02 2.05
CA LEU A 356 -19.27 16.64 2.42
C LEU A 356 -19.23 16.42 3.95
N LYS A 357 -18.78 17.41 4.72
CA LYS A 357 -18.80 17.34 6.19
C LYS A 357 -20.22 17.20 6.73
N TYR A 358 -21.15 18.05 6.25
CA TYR A 358 -22.54 18.01 6.73
C TYR A 358 -23.27 16.73 6.30
N ARG A 359 -22.98 16.21 5.10
CA ARG A 359 -23.51 14.92 4.64
C ARG A 359 -23.18 13.77 5.60
N ASN A 360 -21.97 13.75 6.15
CA ASN A 360 -21.50 12.66 7.01
C ASN A 360 -21.97 12.79 8.47
N THR A 361 -22.34 13.99 8.92
CA THR A 361 -22.96 14.19 10.24
C THR A 361 -24.45 13.85 10.15
N SER A 362 -24.82 12.63 10.50
CA SER A 362 -26.15 12.00 10.39
C SER A 362 -27.30 12.67 11.19
N ASN A 363 -27.14 13.90 11.69
CA ASN A 363 -28.10 14.62 12.52
C ASN A 363 -28.39 16.05 11.97
N ILE A 364 -28.75 16.18 10.70
CA ILE A 364 -29.32 17.44 10.18
C ILE A 364 -30.84 17.41 10.46
N SER A 365 -31.23 17.72 11.70
CA SER A 365 -32.63 17.61 12.16
C SER A 365 -33.46 18.89 11.98
N SER A 366 -32.89 19.99 11.48
CA SER A 366 -33.64 21.24 11.22
C SER A 366 -33.78 21.54 9.72
N THR A 367 -35.00 21.84 9.29
CA THR A 367 -35.36 22.18 7.90
C THR A 367 -34.55 23.36 7.34
N GLU A 368 -34.23 24.35 8.18
CA GLU A 368 -33.38 25.50 7.78
C GLU A 368 -31.95 25.09 7.40
N SER A 369 -31.42 24.02 8.00
CA SER A 369 -30.07 23.53 7.68
C SER A 369 -30.01 22.66 6.43
N GLN A 370 -31.13 22.04 6.04
CA GLN A 370 -31.26 21.36 4.74
C GLN A 370 -31.36 22.37 3.60
N ASN A 371 -32.22 23.38 3.72
CA ASN A 371 -32.34 24.42 2.68
C ASN A 371 -31.00 25.14 2.43
N GLY A 372 -30.26 25.48 3.49
CA GLY A 372 -28.93 26.10 3.33
C GLY A 372 -27.87 25.17 2.73
N LEU A 373 -28.04 23.85 2.77
CA LEU A 373 -27.16 22.89 2.11
C LEU A 373 -27.47 22.83 0.61
N ASP A 374 -28.75 22.80 0.25
CA ASP A 374 -29.19 22.78 -1.15
C ASP A 374 -28.74 24.06 -1.88
N ASP A 375 -28.87 25.23 -1.24
CA ASP A 375 -28.35 26.50 -1.76
C ASP A 375 -26.82 26.43 -2.05
N LEU A 376 -26.05 25.80 -1.16
CA LEU A 376 -24.60 25.65 -1.34
C LEU A 376 -24.25 24.68 -2.46
N ILE A 377 -25.04 23.62 -2.64
CA ILE A 377 -24.87 22.64 -3.73
C ILE A 377 -25.15 23.31 -5.08
N GLU A 378 -26.25 24.06 -5.20
CA GLU A 378 -26.59 24.80 -6.42
C GLU A 378 -25.51 25.85 -6.77
N HIS A 379 -25.05 26.58 -5.75
CA HIS A 379 -23.96 27.54 -5.89
C HIS A 379 -22.67 26.88 -6.37
N LEU A 380 -22.27 25.74 -5.77
CA LEU A 380 -21.09 25.01 -6.16
C LEU A 380 -21.20 24.42 -7.58
N ASN A 381 -22.37 23.90 -7.97
CA ASN A 381 -22.63 23.41 -9.33
C ASN A 381 -22.34 24.52 -10.36
N THR A 382 -22.87 25.71 -10.11
CA THR A 382 -22.67 26.88 -10.99
C THR A 382 -21.20 27.32 -11.02
N ALA A 383 -20.54 27.41 -9.86
CA ALA A 383 -19.14 27.80 -9.77
C ALA A 383 -18.20 26.83 -10.49
N LEU A 384 -18.42 25.52 -10.34
CA LEU A 384 -17.63 24.48 -11.00
C LEU A 384 -17.83 24.48 -12.53
N ALA A 385 -19.05 24.73 -13.01
CA ALA A 385 -19.32 24.85 -14.45
C ALA A 385 -18.56 26.04 -15.08
N PHE A 386 -18.53 27.17 -14.38
CA PHE A 386 -17.75 28.34 -14.79
C PHE A 386 -16.24 28.06 -14.76
N LEU A 387 -15.74 27.50 -13.64
CA LEU A 387 -14.33 27.15 -13.48
C LEU A 387 -13.85 26.18 -14.55
N LEU A 388 -14.66 25.16 -14.89
CA LEU A 388 -14.36 24.22 -15.96
C LEU A 388 -14.15 24.93 -17.30
N THR A 389 -15.03 25.89 -17.61
CA THR A 389 -14.96 26.68 -18.85
C THR A 389 -13.68 27.52 -18.91
N GLU A 390 -13.36 28.26 -17.86
CA GLU A 390 -12.15 29.10 -17.77
C GLU A 390 -10.85 28.28 -17.85
N VAL A 391 -10.83 27.11 -17.19
CA VAL A 391 -9.67 26.21 -17.20
C VAL A 391 -9.43 25.62 -18.59
N ILE A 392 -10.50 25.28 -19.31
CA ILE A 392 -10.42 24.82 -20.71
C ILE A 392 -9.88 25.94 -21.61
N GLN A 393 -10.41 27.17 -21.47
CA GLN A 393 -9.96 28.32 -22.27
C GLN A 393 -8.49 28.67 -22.02
N SER A 394 -8.03 28.56 -20.77
CA SER A 394 -6.63 28.80 -20.40
C SER A 394 -5.67 27.65 -20.73
N ASN A 395 -6.17 26.51 -21.24
CA ASN A 395 -5.40 25.29 -21.50
C ASN A 395 -4.57 24.78 -20.28
N ASN A 396 -5.04 25.04 -19.05
CA ASN A 396 -4.31 24.66 -17.84
C ASN A 396 -4.65 23.23 -17.40
N ILE A 397 -3.87 22.25 -17.87
CA ILE A 397 -4.11 20.81 -17.64
C ILE A 397 -4.12 20.45 -16.15
N LYS A 398 -3.22 21.04 -15.34
CA LYS A 398 -3.13 20.72 -13.91
C LYS A 398 -4.41 21.15 -13.18
N GLU A 399 -4.88 22.36 -13.44
CA GLU A 399 -6.12 22.84 -12.83
C GLU A 399 -7.36 22.15 -13.41
N LEU A 400 -7.30 21.64 -14.66
CA LEU A 400 -8.37 20.81 -15.22
C LEU A 400 -8.53 19.52 -14.42
N GLN A 401 -7.43 18.80 -14.19
CA GLN A 401 -7.44 17.58 -13.38
C GLN A 401 -7.98 17.84 -11.97
N ASN A 402 -7.55 18.93 -11.35
CA ASN A 402 -8.01 19.34 -10.02
C ASN A 402 -9.52 19.63 -10.02
N THR A 403 -10.01 20.39 -11.00
CA THR A 403 -11.43 20.77 -11.14
C THR A 403 -12.31 19.55 -11.42
N LEU A 404 -11.90 18.67 -12.34
CA LEU A 404 -12.60 17.43 -12.62
C LEU A 404 -12.67 16.51 -11.39
N ASN A 405 -11.63 16.49 -10.55
CA ASN A 405 -11.67 15.74 -9.29
C ASN A 405 -12.67 16.32 -8.27
N LEU A 406 -12.92 17.63 -8.26
CA LEU A 406 -13.99 18.23 -7.44
C LEU A 406 -15.37 17.84 -7.97
N ILE A 407 -15.56 17.91 -9.29
CA ILE A 407 -16.79 17.47 -9.95
C ILE A 407 -17.07 15.99 -9.63
N GLU A 408 -16.08 15.11 -9.79
CA GLU A 408 -16.19 13.69 -9.46
C GLU A 408 -16.57 13.44 -7.99
N GLN A 409 -16.00 14.19 -7.05
CA GLN A 409 -16.33 14.07 -5.62
C GLN A 409 -17.76 14.54 -5.31
N LEU A 410 -18.21 15.65 -5.91
CA LEU A 410 -19.57 16.16 -5.73
C LEU A 410 -20.61 15.22 -6.35
N SER A 411 -20.38 14.75 -7.57
CA SER A 411 -21.28 13.84 -8.28
C SER A 411 -21.40 12.48 -7.60
N ARG A 412 -20.34 11.95 -6.98
CA ARG A 412 -20.43 10.75 -6.13
C ARG A 412 -21.29 10.97 -4.89
N ALA A 413 -21.43 12.22 -4.45
CA ALA A 413 -22.22 12.56 -3.27
C ALA A 413 -23.68 12.88 -3.58
N TYR A 414 -23.96 13.46 -4.75
CA TYR A 414 -25.29 13.92 -5.16
C TYR A 414 -25.56 13.56 -6.62
N THR A 415 -26.62 12.76 -6.84
CA THR A 415 -27.04 12.25 -8.16
C THR A 415 -27.44 13.36 -9.12
N ASP A 416 -28.14 14.38 -8.65
CA ASP A 416 -28.65 15.48 -9.49
C ASP A 416 -27.49 16.31 -10.06
N SER A 417 -26.47 16.57 -9.24
CA SER A 417 -25.21 17.17 -9.70
C SER A 417 -24.51 16.28 -10.74
N ALA A 418 -24.52 14.96 -10.57
CA ALA A 418 -23.95 14.04 -11.55
C ALA A 418 -24.63 14.14 -12.92
N GLN A 419 -25.97 14.22 -12.95
CA GLN A 419 -26.72 14.39 -14.20
C GLN A 419 -26.30 15.67 -14.94
N ASN A 420 -26.26 16.80 -14.23
CA ASN A 420 -25.90 18.09 -14.81
C ASN A 420 -24.46 18.10 -15.36
N PHE A 421 -23.50 17.55 -14.61
CA PHE A 421 -22.10 17.52 -15.05
C PHE A 421 -21.83 16.51 -16.16
N ILE A 422 -22.52 15.37 -16.21
CA ILE A 422 -22.42 14.43 -17.34
C ILE A 422 -22.87 15.14 -18.63
N HIS A 423 -24.03 15.80 -18.61
CA HIS A 423 -24.54 16.55 -19.75
C HIS A 423 -23.57 17.67 -20.18
N LEU A 424 -23.10 18.48 -19.22
CA LEU A 424 -22.12 19.54 -19.47
C LEU A 424 -20.81 19.00 -20.05
N LEU A 425 -20.33 17.85 -19.58
CA LEU A 425 -19.11 17.23 -20.06
C LEU A 425 -19.24 16.72 -21.51
N PHE A 426 -20.40 16.17 -21.91
CA PHE A 426 -20.63 15.82 -23.31
C PHE A 426 -20.60 17.06 -24.22
N ILE A 427 -21.29 18.13 -23.83
CA ILE A 427 -21.28 19.41 -24.58
C ILE A 427 -19.86 19.99 -24.68
N THR A 428 -19.10 19.98 -23.59
CA THR A 428 -17.72 20.49 -23.60
C THR A 428 -16.80 19.62 -24.45
N CYS A 429 -16.92 18.29 -24.39
CA CYS A 429 -16.14 17.37 -25.26
C CYS A 429 -16.38 17.63 -26.75
N ALA A 430 -17.62 17.98 -27.15
CA ALA A 430 -17.94 18.29 -28.54
C ALA A 430 -17.28 19.57 -29.06
N ASN A 431 -16.93 20.50 -28.17
CA ASN A 431 -16.40 21.82 -28.52
C ASN A 431 -14.89 21.97 -28.32
N VAL A 432 -14.22 21.01 -27.66
CA VAL A 432 -12.79 21.06 -27.37
C VAL A 432 -11.98 20.44 -28.50
N THR A 433 -11.08 21.22 -29.09
CA THR A 433 -10.18 20.77 -30.17
C THR A 433 -8.84 20.22 -29.66
N ASN A 434 -8.42 20.61 -28.46
CA ASN A 434 -7.16 20.16 -27.86
C ASN A 434 -7.28 18.68 -27.41
N ALA A 435 -6.50 17.80 -28.05
CA ALA A 435 -6.54 16.36 -27.81
C ALA A 435 -6.17 15.96 -26.38
N GLU A 436 -5.26 16.67 -25.72
CA GLU A 436 -4.87 16.37 -24.34
C GLU A 436 -5.99 16.72 -23.35
N LEU A 437 -6.62 17.89 -23.52
CA LEU A 437 -7.78 18.27 -22.69
C LEU A 437 -8.94 17.30 -22.90
N LEU A 438 -9.22 16.93 -24.15
CA LEU A 438 -10.27 15.98 -24.49
C LEU A 438 -10.03 14.59 -23.85
N SER A 439 -8.78 14.15 -23.76
CA SER A 439 -8.42 12.91 -23.05
C SER A 439 -8.77 12.96 -21.56
N TYR A 440 -8.49 14.07 -20.86
CA TYR A 440 -8.88 14.23 -19.46
C TYR A 440 -10.39 14.34 -19.27
N LEU A 441 -11.08 15.09 -20.13
CA LEU A 441 -12.54 15.25 -20.08
C LEU A 441 -13.26 13.92 -20.28
N THR A 442 -12.91 13.17 -21.34
CA THR A 442 -13.52 11.86 -21.62
C THR A 442 -13.20 10.82 -20.54
N LYS A 443 -12.00 10.87 -19.94
CA LYS A 443 -11.65 10.00 -18.81
C LYS A 443 -12.47 10.30 -17.56
N SER A 444 -12.72 11.57 -17.24
CA SER A 444 -13.60 11.94 -16.13
C SER A 444 -15.06 11.65 -16.42
N LEU A 445 -15.50 11.80 -17.67
CA LEU A 445 -16.83 11.38 -18.11
C LEU A 445 -17.03 9.87 -17.85
N VAL A 446 -16.10 9.01 -18.28
CA VAL A 446 -16.11 7.56 -17.95
C VAL A 446 -16.27 7.33 -16.45
N ARG A 447 -15.46 7.99 -15.61
CA ARG A 447 -15.49 7.80 -14.14
C ARG A 447 -16.80 8.22 -13.48
N LEU A 448 -17.43 9.28 -13.97
CA LEU A 448 -18.74 9.73 -13.49
C LEU A 448 -19.82 8.75 -13.93
N SER A 449 -19.79 8.39 -15.21
CA SER A 449 -20.77 7.55 -15.88
C SER A 449 -20.89 6.13 -15.32
N ILE A 450 -19.81 5.52 -14.81
CA ILE A 450 -19.84 4.18 -14.17
C ILE A 450 -20.89 4.10 -13.05
N ASN A 451 -21.09 5.20 -12.31
CA ASN A 451 -22.03 5.23 -11.19
C ASN A 451 -23.46 5.59 -11.59
N HIS A 452 -23.68 5.99 -12.85
CA HIS A 452 -24.93 6.54 -13.34
C HIS A 452 -25.25 6.07 -14.77
N THR A 453 -25.26 4.75 -14.99
CA THR A 453 -25.44 4.15 -16.32
C THR A 453 -26.73 4.58 -17.01
N GLU A 454 -27.81 4.79 -16.26
CA GLU A 454 -29.11 5.26 -16.78
C GLU A 454 -29.03 6.66 -17.42
N ILE A 455 -28.17 7.54 -16.88
CA ILE A 455 -28.00 8.90 -17.39
C ILE A 455 -27.31 8.88 -18.77
N ILE A 456 -26.36 7.97 -18.97
CA ILE A 456 -25.62 7.86 -20.24
C ILE A 456 -26.52 7.39 -21.38
N ALA A 457 -27.53 6.56 -21.09
CA ALA A 457 -28.46 6.08 -22.11
C ALA A 457 -29.19 7.24 -22.81
N ASN A 458 -29.46 8.33 -22.08
CA ASN A 458 -30.08 9.54 -22.63
C ASN A 458 -29.12 10.35 -23.54
N GLU A 459 -27.80 10.14 -23.42
CA GLU A 459 -26.76 10.87 -24.15
C GLU A 459 -26.16 10.09 -25.33
N ILE A 460 -26.76 8.94 -25.70
CA ILE A 460 -26.26 8.07 -26.77
C ILE A 460 -26.08 8.82 -28.11
N ILE A 461 -26.95 9.78 -28.42
CA ILE A 461 -26.88 10.55 -29.67
C ILE A 461 -25.62 11.42 -29.69
N GLN A 462 -25.32 12.10 -28.58
CA GLN A 462 -24.11 12.94 -28.45
C GLN A 462 -22.85 12.08 -28.53
N LEU A 463 -22.88 10.91 -27.89
CA LEU A 463 -21.79 9.94 -27.95
C LEU A 463 -21.50 9.45 -29.38
N ARG A 464 -22.55 9.11 -30.15
CA ARG A 464 -22.42 8.74 -31.57
C ARG A 464 -21.79 9.85 -32.39
N GLN A 465 -22.21 11.10 -32.17
CA GLN A 465 -21.63 12.26 -32.85
C GLN A 465 -20.14 12.44 -32.54
N LEU A 466 -19.73 12.25 -31.29
CA LEU A 466 -18.33 12.31 -30.89
C LEU A 466 -17.48 11.21 -31.54
N LEU A 467 -17.99 9.96 -31.60
CA LEU A 467 -17.30 8.82 -32.21
C LEU A 467 -17.10 8.97 -33.73
N MET A 468 -17.96 9.71 -34.42
CA MET A 468 -17.84 10.00 -35.85
C MET A 468 -16.66 10.93 -36.19
N ASN A 469 -16.04 11.56 -35.19
CA ASN A 469 -14.86 12.38 -35.43
C ASN A 469 -13.66 11.50 -35.78
N THR A 470 -13.11 11.68 -36.99
CA THR A 470 -11.98 10.87 -37.49
C THR A 470 -10.64 11.23 -36.87
N SER A 471 -10.54 12.39 -36.21
CA SER A 471 -9.29 12.93 -35.63
C SER A 471 -9.02 12.51 -34.18
N LEU A 472 -9.81 11.59 -33.63
CA LEU A 472 -9.67 11.16 -32.24
C LEU A 472 -8.35 10.43 -31.99
N ASN A 473 -7.66 10.81 -30.92
CA ASN A 473 -6.57 10.03 -30.35
C ASN A 473 -7.11 8.68 -29.83
N ASP A 474 -6.26 7.66 -29.82
CA ASP A 474 -6.55 6.29 -29.41
C ASP A 474 -7.17 6.21 -28.01
N ASP A 475 -6.62 6.94 -27.03
CA ASP A 475 -7.15 6.99 -25.66
C ASP A 475 -8.56 7.61 -25.57
N VAL A 476 -8.82 8.65 -26.37
CA VAL A 476 -10.13 9.32 -26.43
C VAL A 476 -11.15 8.37 -27.05
N ARG A 477 -10.78 7.71 -28.15
CA ARG A 477 -11.63 6.71 -28.80
C ARG A 477 -11.95 5.55 -27.84
N TYR A 478 -10.95 5.04 -27.13
CA TYR A 478 -11.14 4.03 -26.08
C TYR A 478 -12.14 4.50 -25.02
N ASN A 479 -11.99 5.70 -24.46
CA ASN A 479 -12.89 6.22 -23.43
C ASN A 479 -14.34 6.35 -23.94
N LEU A 480 -14.54 6.83 -25.16
CA LEU A 480 -15.88 6.96 -25.77
C LEU A 480 -16.51 5.59 -26.06
N LEU A 481 -15.72 4.63 -26.54
CA LEU A 481 -16.20 3.25 -26.74
C LEU A 481 -16.55 2.58 -25.40
N ALA A 482 -15.77 2.80 -24.35
CA ALA A 482 -16.08 2.30 -23.01
C ALA A 482 -17.43 2.84 -22.48
N LEU A 483 -17.76 4.10 -22.77
CA LEU A 483 -19.09 4.68 -22.50
C LEU A 483 -20.18 4.06 -23.37
N PHE A 484 -19.93 3.89 -24.67
CA PHE A 484 -20.90 3.31 -25.61
C PHE A 484 -21.35 1.93 -25.15
N VAL A 485 -20.38 1.10 -24.80
CA VAL A 485 -20.58 -0.28 -24.36
C VAL A 485 -21.38 -0.36 -23.08
N LEU A 486 -21.21 0.58 -22.15
CA LEU A 486 -22.03 0.65 -20.94
C LEU A 486 -23.48 1.03 -21.23
N SER A 487 -23.72 1.91 -22.21
CA SER A 487 -25.07 2.35 -22.57
C SER A 487 -25.82 1.36 -23.46
N ASN A 488 -25.14 0.74 -24.43
CA ASN A 488 -25.74 -0.14 -25.44
C ASN A 488 -24.89 -1.40 -25.65
N PRO A 489 -24.89 -2.33 -24.69
CA PRO A 489 -24.01 -3.51 -24.72
C PRO A 489 -24.32 -4.50 -25.85
N ASN A 490 -25.51 -4.44 -26.47
CA ASN A 490 -25.97 -5.42 -27.46
C ASN A 490 -25.59 -5.08 -28.91
N ASP A 491 -25.13 -3.85 -29.20
CA ASP A 491 -24.96 -3.34 -30.56
C ASP A 491 -23.49 -3.32 -31.01
N PHE A 492 -22.83 -4.50 -31.02
CA PHE A 492 -21.42 -4.61 -31.43
C PHE A 492 -21.17 -4.15 -32.87
N ASN A 493 -22.14 -4.39 -33.76
CA ASN A 493 -22.02 -4.04 -35.18
C ASN A 493 -21.78 -2.53 -35.40
N GLU A 494 -22.32 -1.69 -34.52
CA GLU A 494 -22.18 -0.23 -34.62
C GLU A 494 -20.74 0.23 -34.28
N ILE A 495 -20.07 -0.48 -33.38
CA ILE A 495 -18.72 -0.11 -32.92
C ILE A 495 -17.60 -0.89 -33.62
N HIS A 496 -17.92 -1.92 -34.39
CA HIS A 496 -16.93 -2.82 -35.00
C HIS A 496 -15.84 -2.07 -35.80
N GLU A 497 -16.24 -1.10 -36.64
CA GLU A 497 -15.29 -0.30 -37.42
C GLU A 497 -14.46 0.67 -36.55
N HIS A 498 -15.04 1.20 -35.48
CA HIS A 498 -14.31 2.04 -34.53
C HIS A 498 -13.29 1.23 -33.71
N VAL A 499 -13.60 -0.02 -33.36
CA VAL A 499 -12.69 -0.92 -32.64
C VAL A 499 -11.47 -1.27 -33.49
N LYS A 500 -11.62 -1.46 -34.81
CA LYS A 500 -10.48 -1.70 -35.73
C LYS A 500 -9.47 -0.55 -35.77
N GLN A 501 -9.91 0.66 -35.42
CA GLN A 501 -9.04 1.84 -35.36
C GLN A 501 -8.29 1.96 -34.02
N LEU A 502 -8.58 1.11 -33.03
CA LEU A 502 -7.85 1.11 -31.77
C LEU A 502 -6.49 0.42 -31.92
N SER A 503 -5.51 0.85 -31.13
CA SER A 503 -4.32 0.04 -30.90
C SER A 503 -4.67 -1.30 -30.24
N SER A 504 -3.86 -2.33 -30.47
CA SER A 504 -4.05 -3.65 -29.83
C SER A 504 -4.13 -3.55 -28.31
N TRP A 505 -3.37 -2.62 -27.71
CA TRP A 505 -3.43 -2.36 -26.27
C TRP A 505 -4.77 -1.76 -25.82
N ASN A 506 -5.27 -0.72 -26.49
CA ASN A 506 -6.55 -0.11 -26.12
C ASN A 506 -7.75 -1.01 -26.47
N CYS A 507 -7.64 -1.86 -27.48
CA CYS A 507 -8.59 -2.95 -27.74
C CYS A 507 -8.61 -3.95 -26.57
N PHE A 508 -7.44 -4.38 -26.08
CA PHE A 508 -7.35 -5.22 -24.87
C PHE A 508 -7.93 -4.52 -23.64
N LEU A 509 -7.65 -3.23 -23.43
CA LEU A 509 -8.22 -2.46 -22.33
C LEU A 509 -9.75 -2.40 -22.41
N LEU A 510 -10.32 -2.27 -23.61
CA LEU A 510 -11.77 -2.29 -23.82
C LEU A 510 -12.36 -3.68 -23.56
N ALA A 511 -11.70 -4.75 -23.99
CA ALA A 511 -12.11 -6.11 -23.65
C ALA A 511 -12.10 -6.33 -22.13
N ARG A 512 -11.01 -5.93 -21.46
CA ARG A 512 -10.89 -5.97 -20.00
C ARG A 512 -11.96 -5.13 -19.29
N TRP A 513 -12.32 -3.98 -19.85
CA TRP A 513 -13.41 -3.15 -19.38
C TRP A 513 -14.74 -3.91 -19.44
N CYS A 514 -15.07 -4.53 -20.58
CA CYS A 514 -16.26 -5.36 -20.74
C CYS A 514 -16.31 -6.49 -19.71
N ILE A 515 -15.20 -7.19 -19.49
CA ILE A 515 -15.10 -8.28 -18.51
C ILE A 515 -15.38 -7.77 -17.08
N ARG A 516 -14.80 -6.63 -16.69
CA ARG A 516 -15.00 -6.04 -15.35
C ARG A 516 -16.41 -5.51 -15.12
N HIS A 517 -17.20 -5.32 -16.19
CA HIS A 517 -18.61 -4.93 -16.15
C HIS A 517 -19.56 -6.08 -16.56
N CYS A 518 -19.06 -7.32 -16.55
CA CYS A 518 -19.81 -8.55 -16.86
C CYS A 518 -20.47 -8.59 -18.25
N LEU A 519 -19.91 -7.89 -19.22
CA LEU A 519 -20.33 -7.87 -20.62
C LEU A 519 -19.55 -8.92 -21.42
N TYR A 520 -19.72 -10.20 -21.06
CA TYR A 520 -18.83 -11.28 -21.49
C TYR A 520 -18.94 -11.60 -22.99
N LYS A 521 -20.14 -11.54 -23.57
CA LYS A 521 -20.32 -11.73 -25.02
C LYS A 521 -19.50 -10.73 -25.82
N LEU A 522 -19.63 -9.46 -25.51
CA LEU A 522 -18.87 -8.41 -26.15
C LEU A 522 -17.35 -8.55 -25.91
N ALA A 523 -16.95 -8.95 -24.70
CA ALA A 523 -15.55 -9.24 -24.41
C ALA A 523 -14.99 -10.35 -25.30
N ILE A 524 -15.75 -11.43 -25.55
CA ILE A 524 -15.36 -12.51 -26.47
C ILE A 524 -15.15 -11.96 -27.88
N ASP A 525 -16.09 -11.17 -28.39
CA ASP A 525 -16.00 -10.61 -29.75
C ASP A 525 -14.77 -9.69 -29.89
N LEU A 526 -14.45 -8.90 -28.87
CA LEU A 526 -13.24 -8.05 -28.83
C LEU A 526 -11.94 -8.86 -28.73
N LEU A 527 -11.89 -9.88 -27.88
CA LEU A 527 -10.71 -10.75 -27.73
C LEU A 527 -10.44 -11.57 -29.00
N GLN A 528 -11.49 -12.00 -29.71
CA GLN A 528 -11.37 -12.67 -31.00
C GLN A 528 -10.86 -11.75 -32.12
N ILE A 529 -11.13 -10.45 -32.05
CA ILE A 529 -10.48 -9.48 -32.95
C ILE A 529 -9.00 -9.36 -32.56
N LEU A 530 -8.72 -9.15 -31.27
CA LEU A 530 -7.38 -8.91 -30.75
C LEU A 530 -6.40 -10.05 -31.06
N ILE A 531 -6.83 -11.30 -30.91
CA ILE A 531 -5.97 -12.49 -31.09
C ILE A 531 -5.31 -12.54 -32.48
N ASN A 532 -5.96 -11.99 -33.50
CA ASN A 532 -5.42 -11.93 -34.87
C ASN A 532 -4.23 -10.97 -35.03
N TYR A 533 -4.02 -10.07 -34.06
CA TYR A 533 -2.96 -9.05 -34.08
C TYR A 533 -1.83 -9.34 -33.08
N VAL A 534 -1.90 -10.45 -32.34
CA VAL A 534 -0.91 -10.82 -31.33
C VAL A 534 -0.03 -11.95 -31.86
N HIS A 535 1.29 -11.76 -31.81
CA HIS A 535 2.26 -12.73 -32.34
C HIS A 535 3.04 -13.49 -31.25
N ILE A 536 2.94 -13.05 -30.00
CA ILE A 536 3.64 -13.66 -28.87
C ILE A 536 2.80 -14.82 -28.34
N SER A 537 3.33 -16.05 -28.39
CA SER A 537 2.61 -17.28 -28.02
C SER A 537 1.99 -17.23 -26.62
N ILE A 538 2.70 -16.66 -25.64
CA ILE A 538 2.16 -16.55 -24.28
C ILE A 538 0.96 -15.61 -24.20
N HIS A 539 0.97 -14.49 -24.93
CA HIS A 539 -0.17 -13.57 -24.96
C HIS A 539 -1.37 -14.19 -25.68
N ILE A 540 -1.15 -15.02 -26.70
CA ILE A 540 -2.21 -15.78 -27.36
C ILE A 540 -2.88 -16.74 -26.36
N ILE A 541 -2.08 -17.55 -25.65
CA ILE A 541 -2.59 -18.47 -24.62
C ILE A 541 -3.38 -17.71 -23.54
N TRP A 542 -2.88 -16.57 -23.09
CA TRP A 542 -3.58 -15.73 -22.11
C TRP A 542 -4.92 -15.21 -22.64
N ILE A 543 -4.97 -14.74 -23.90
CA ILE A 543 -6.20 -14.28 -24.54
C ILE A 543 -7.20 -15.43 -24.72
N GLU A 544 -6.76 -16.61 -25.15
CA GLU A 544 -7.59 -17.81 -25.26
C GLU A 544 -8.17 -18.23 -23.89
N THR A 545 -7.34 -18.19 -22.85
CA THR A 545 -7.76 -18.42 -21.47
C THR A 545 -8.86 -17.44 -21.05
N LEU A 546 -8.72 -16.15 -21.37
CA LEU A 546 -9.75 -15.14 -21.11
C LEU A 546 -11.03 -15.39 -21.91
N ILE A 547 -10.93 -15.84 -23.17
CA ILE A 547 -12.09 -16.19 -24.00
C ILE A 547 -12.87 -17.34 -23.37
N ASP A 548 -12.19 -18.42 -22.94
CA ASP A 548 -12.85 -19.56 -22.30
C ASP A 548 -13.53 -19.14 -20.99
N ILE A 549 -12.88 -18.33 -20.15
CA ILE A 549 -13.50 -17.78 -18.94
C ILE A 549 -14.77 -16.98 -19.30
N CYS A 550 -14.71 -16.10 -20.32
CA CYS A 550 -15.86 -15.32 -20.74
C CYS A 550 -16.99 -16.19 -21.30
N ARG A 551 -16.67 -17.27 -22.05
CA ARG A 551 -17.67 -18.21 -22.57
C ARG A 551 -18.39 -18.93 -21.44
N GLY A 552 -17.66 -19.34 -20.41
CA GLY A 552 -18.24 -19.93 -19.21
C GLY A 552 -19.26 -18.98 -18.55
N GLU A 553 -18.88 -17.72 -18.33
CA GLU A 553 -19.78 -16.74 -17.69
C GLU A 553 -20.94 -16.30 -18.60
N GLU A 554 -20.73 -16.14 -19.91
CA GLU A 554 -21.82 -15.87 -20.87
C GLU A 554 -22.85 -17.02 -20.88
N ARG A 555 -22.36 -18.27 -20.82
CA ARG A 555 -23.23 -19.44 -20.78
C ARG A 555 -24.12 -19.43 -19.53
N LEU A 556 -23.59 -19.04 -18.38
CA LEU A 556 -24.37 -18.90 -17.14
C LEU A 556 -25.44 -17.79 -17.25
N GLN A 557 -25.15 -16.70 -17.95
CA GLN A 557 -26.09 -15.58 -18.12
C GLN A 557 -27.26 -15.92 -19.07
N THR A 558 -27.01 -16.64 -20.17
CA THR A 558 -28.01 -16.90 -21.23
C THR A 558 -29.13 -17.88 -20.85
N VAL A 559 -28.84 -18.83 -19.96
CA VAL A 559 -29.75 -19.92 -19.56
C VAL A 559 -30.98 -19.41 -18.79
N ILE A 560 -30.82 -18.30 -18.08
CA ILE A 560 -31.88 -17.67 -17.29
C ILE A 560 -33.01 -17.12 -18.18
N ASN A 561 -32.65 -16.69 -19.39
CA ASN A 561 -33.56 -16.02 -20.31
C ASN A 561 -34.42 -17.01 -21.12
N SER A 562 -34.04 -18.29 -21.18
CA SER A 562 -34.60 -19.25 -22.14
C SER A 562 -35.63 -20.24 -21.56
N SER A 563 -35.61 -20.58 -20.27
CA SER A 563 -36.77 -21.12 -19.52
C SER A 563 -36.37 -21.47 -18.09
N LYS A 564 -36.89 -20.73 -17.10
CA LYS A 564 -36.59 -20.93 -15.67
C LYS A 564 -37.02 -22.29 -15.08
N ASN A 565 -37.68 -23.14 -15.87
CA ASN A 565 -38.33 -24.36 -15.39
C ASN A 565 -37.72 -25.66 -15.95
N ASP A 566 -36.73 -25.61 -16.85
CA ASP A 566 -36.08 -26.83 -17.34
C ASP A 566 -34.74 -27.07 -16.63
N LEU A 567 -34.80 -27.88 -15.57
CA LEU A 567 -33.66 -28.27 -14.76
C LEU A 567 -32.57 -29.00 -15.56
N GLN A 568 -32.93 -29.72 -16.63
CA GLN A 568 -31.98 -30.44 -17.46
C GLN A 568 -31.10 -29.45 -18.24
N ILE A 569 -31.74 -28.49 -18.92
CA ILE A 569 -31.02 -27.43 -19.66
C ILE A 569 -30.11 -26.63 -18.72
N PHE A 570 -30.57 -26.38 -17.49
CA PHE A 570 -29.74 -25.71 -16.49
C PHE A 570 -28.50 -26.54 -16.10
N CYS A 571 -28.66 -27.84 -15.86
CA CYS A 571 -27.55 -28.75 -15.56
C CYS A 571 -26.54 -28.83 -16.71
N ASP A 572 -27.01 -28.98 -17.95
CA ASP A 572 -26.15 -29.06 -19.14
C ASP A 572 -25.32 -27.79 -19.29
N SER A 573 -25.92 -26.63 -19.00
CA SER A 573 -25.24 -25.35 -19.11
C SER A 573 -24.23 -25.09 -18.00
N LEU A 574 -24.49 -25.58 -16.78
CA LEU A 574 -23.50 -25.57 -15.69
C LEU A 574 -22.31 -26.48 -16.00
N ALA A 575 -22.56 -27.66 -16.58
CA ALA A 575 -21.52 -28.58 -17.00
C ALA A 575 -20.65 -27.98 -18.11
N GLU A 576 -21.28 -27.37 -19.12
CA GLU A 576 -20.59 -26.66 -20.20
C GLU A 576 -19.76 -25.48 -19.66
N ALA A 577 -20.33 -24.66 -18.78
CA ALA A 577 -19.61 -23.56 -18.13
C ALA A 577 -18.41 -24.05 -17.32
N GLY A 578 -18.57 -25.15 -16.57
CA GLY A 578 -17.48 -25.80 -15.83
C GLY A 578 -16.35 -26.27 -16.76
N SER A 579 -16.68 -26.86 -17.91
CA SER A 579 -15.68 -27.34 -18.87
C SER A 579 -14.79 -26.22 -19.43
N PHE A 580 -15.33 -25.01 -19.63
CA PHE A 580 -14.54 -23.86 -20.05
C PHE A 580 -13.55 -23.41 -18.97
N TYR A 581 -13.96 -23.43 -17.69
CA TYR A 581 -13.05 -23.13 -16.59
C TYR A 581 -11.94 -24.18 -16.43
N GLU A 582 -12.27 -25.46 -16.58
CA GLU A 582 -11.27 -26.55 -16.59
C GLU A 582 -10.27 -26.38 -17.73
N SER A 583 -10.75 -26.09 -18.95
CA SER A 583 -9.91 -25.75 -20.10
C SER A 583 -8.96 -24.59 -19.78
N SER A 584 -9.48 -23.50 -19.21
CA SER A 584 -8.69 -22.31 -18.86
C SER A 584 -7.58 -22.63 -17.85
N LEU A 585 -7.85 -23.48 -16.86
CA LEU A 585 -6.87 -23.88 -15.84
C LEU A 585 -5.75 -24.76 -16.39
N ILE A 586 -6.05 -25.58 -17.40
CA ILE A 586 -5.06 -26.43 -18.08
C ILE A 586 -4.14 -25.58 -18.95
N GLN A 587 -4.69 -24.60 -19.66
CA GLN A 587 -3.95 -23.73 -20.58
C GLN A 587 -3.06 -22.70 -19.86
N MET A 588 -3.54 -22.13 -18.75
CA MET A 588 -2.82 -21.11 -18.02
C MET A 588 -1.46 -21.65 -17.53
N PRO A 589 -0.32 -20.97 -17.75
CA PRO A 589 0.98 -21.46 -17.28
C PRO A 589 1.16 -21.24 -15.78
N ILE A 590 2.02 -22.05 -15.15
CA ILE A 590 2.31 -21.94 -13.70
C ILE A 590 3.33 -20.81 -13.43
N ARG A 591 4.33 -20.65 -14.30
CA ARG A 591 5.39 -19.64 -14.17
C ARG A 591 5.78 -19.12 -15.54
N LEU A 592 6.00 -17.82 -15.63
CA LEU A 592 6.61 -17.19 -16.80
C LEU A 592 8.05 -16.80 -16.48
N THR A 593 9.00 -17.49 -17.11
CA THR A 593 10.34 -16.97 -17.32
C THR A 593 10.32 -16.21 -18.64
N ILE A 594 10.33 -14.87 -18.56
CA ILE A 594 10.55 -14.04 -19.74
C ILE A 594 12.07 -13.98 -19.93
N ASP A 595 12.60 -14.68 -20.92
CA ASP A 595 14.02 -14.67 -21.31
C ASP A 595 14.38 -13.37 -22.07
N ASP A 596 13.88 -12.22 -21.61
CA ASP A 596 14.37 -10.93 -22.09
C ASP A 596 15.56 -10.51 -21.23
N ASP A 597 16.71 -10.40 -21.88
CA ASP A 597 17.97 -9.93 -21.30
C ASP A 597 17.73 -8.71 -20.40
N GLU A 598 18.25 -8.80 -19.17
CA GLU A 598 18.37 -7.76 -18.13
C GLU A 598 17.29 -7.65 -17.04
N ARG A 599 16.11 -8.29 -17.11
CA ARG A 599 15.17 -8.35 -15.96
C ARG A 599 14.37 -9.66 -15.92
N SER A 600 14.89 -10.67 -15.23
CA SER A 600 14.12 -11.86 -14.83
C SER A 600 13.07 -11.49 -13.77
N ASN A 601 11.98 -10.84 -14.18
CA ASN A 601 10.78 -10.77 -13.34
C ASN A 601 10.02 -12.08 -13.55
N ASP A 602 10.14 -13.01 -12.61
CA ASP A 602 9.26 -14.17 -12.54
C ASP A 602 7.82 -13.68 -12.32
N ALA A 603 7.02 -13.67 -13.38
CA ALA A 603 5.58 -13.43 -13.26
C ALA A 603 4.90 -14.78 -13.00
N THR A 604 4.27 -14.93 -11.83
CA THR A 604 3.44 -16.09 -11.49
C THR A 604 1.96 -15.74 -11.63
N PHE A 605 1.17 -16.71 -12.12
CA PHE A 605 -0.29 -16.62 -12.26
C PHE A 605 -1.02 -17.20 -11.02
N ASP A 606 -0.39 -17.15 -9.85
CA ASP A 606 -0.88 -17.85 -8.66
C ASP A 606 -2.29 -17.39 -8.26
N PHE A 607 -2.54 -16.08 -8.31
CA PHE A 607 -3.84 -15.52 -7.97
C PHE A 607 -4.90 -15.85 -9.03
N GLU A 608 -4.55 -15.73 -10.31
CA GLU A 608 -5.44 -15.99 -11.44
C GLU A 608 -5.90 -17.45 -11.43
N ARG A 609 -4.97 -18.39 -11.24
CA ARG A 609 -5.27 -19.81 -11.09
C ARG A 609 -6.13 -20.09 -9.87
N ALA A 610 -5.77 -19.55 -8.71
CA ALA A 610 -6.52 -19.75 -7.47
C ALA A 610 -7.95 -19.22 -7.58
N TYR A 611 -8.15 -18.06 -8.23
CA TYR A 611 -9.46 -17.49 -8.50
C TYR A 611 -10.30 -18.37 -9.44
N CYS A 612 -9.72 -18.83 -10.55
CA CYS A 612 -10.39 -19.73 -11.49
C CYS A 612 -10.74 -21.09 -10.86
N ASP A 613 -9.86 -21.65 -10.02
CA ASP A 613 -10.12 -22.90 -9.29
C ASP A 613 -11.29 -22.77 -8.31
N ILE A 614 -11.35 -21.65 -7.58
CA ILE A 614 -12.52 -21.33 -6.74
C ILE A 614 -13.78 -21.27 -7.59
N ARG A 615 -13.77 -20.49 -8.68
CA ARG A 615 -14.97 -20.27 -9.49
C ARG A 615 -15.45 -21.56 -10.13
N SER A 616 -14.54 -22.39 -10.65
CA SER A 616 -14.84 -23.73 -11.16
C SER A 616 -15.45 -24.61 -10.07
N SER A 617 -14.85 -24.64 -8.87
CA SER A 617 -15.36 -25.39 -7.73
C SER A 617 -16.77 -24.97 -7.33
N ILE A 618 -17.05 -23.65 -7.35
CA ILE A 618 -18.39 -23.11 -7.09
C ILE A 618 -19.38 -23.60 -8.13
N ILE A 619 -19.08 -23.45 -9.43
CA ILE A 619 -19.95 -23.90 -10.53
C ILE A 619 -20.27 -25.39 -10.39
N HIS A 620 -19.25 -26.20 -10.12
CA HIS A 620 -19.42 -27.64 -9.90
C HIS A 620 -20.33 -27.95 -8.70
N GLN A 621 -20.22 -27.23 -7.58
CA GLN A 621 -21.14 -27.44 -6.45
C GLN A 621 -22.57 -27.00 -6.73
N PHE A 622 -22.78 -25.95 -7.53
CA PHE A 622 -24.13 -25.60 -8.00
C PHE A 622 -24.70 -26.67 -8.94
N TYR A 623 -23.87 -27.26 -9.81
CA TYR A 623 -24.29 -28.38 -10.66
C TYR A 623 -24.78 -29.54 -9.80
N GLU A 624 -23.98 -29.98 -8.82
CA GLU A 624 -24.36 -31.06 -7.92
C GLU A 624 -25.65 -30.75 -7.15
N LEU A 625 -25.84 -29.51 -6.70
CA LEU A 625 -27.05 -29.06 -6.03
C LEU A 625 -28.29 -29.17 -6.91
N ILE A 626 -28.25 -28.58 -8.10
CA ILE A 626 -29.39 -28.55 -9.03
C ILE A 626 -29.67 -29.94 -9.58
N HIS A 627 -28.63 -30.71 -9.89
CA HIS A 627 -28.76 -32.09 -10.35
C HIS A 627 -29.37 -32.99 -9.27
N THR A 628 -29.02 -32.81 -7.99
CA THR A 628 -29.65 -33.55 -6.88
C THR A 628 -31.16 -33.24 -6.79
N ILE A 629 -31.55 -31.98 -6.99
CA ILE A 629 -32.97 -31.56 -7.01
C ILE A 629 -33.68 -32.18 -8.23
N TYR A 630 -33.05 -32.13 -9.40
CA TYR A 630 -33.58 -32.74 -10.62
C TYR A 630 -33.81 -34.26 -10.48
N GLN A 631 -32.87 -34.97 -9.86
CA GLN A 631 -33.01 -36.40 -9.58
C GLN A 631 -34.15 -36.70 -8.59
N TYR A 632 -34.42 -35.80 -7.65
CA TYR A 632 -35.59 -35.90 -6.76
C TYR A 632 -36.90 -35.67 -7.53
N ASP A 633 -36.98 -34.65 -8.38
CA ASP A 633 -38.17 -34.34 -9.19
C ASP A 633 -38.52 -35.48 -10.16
N LEU A 634 -37.52 -36.19 -10.68
CA LEU A 634 -37.69 -37.40 -11.49
C LEU A 634 -38.06 -38.66 -10.68
N GLY A 635 -38.09 -38.59 -9.36
CA GLY A 635 -38.33 -39.73 -8.47
C GLY A 635 -37.18 -40.75 -8.44
N MET A 636 -35.98 -40.38 -8.89
CA MET A 636 -34.79 -41.26 -8.90
C MET A 636 -34.16 -41.38 -7.51
N ILE A 637 -34.33 -40.37 -6.65
CA ILE A 637 -33.79 -40.33 -5.29
C ILE A 637 -34.89 -39.93 -4.31
N SER A 638 -35.00 -40.64 -3.18
CA SER A 638 -35.89 -40.23 -2.08
C SER A 638 -35.21 -39.26 -1.11
N TYR A 639 -36.00 -38.30 -0.60
CA TYR A 639 -35.51 -37.28 0.33
C TYR A 639 -35.14 -37.84 1.72
N ASP A 640 -35.69 -38.99 2.12
CA ASP A 640 -35.60 -39.48 3.51
C ASP A 640 -34.18 -39.78 4.00
N LEU A 641 -33.31 -40.33 3.15
CA LEU A 641 -31.94 -40.70 3.54
C LEU A 641 -30.87 -40.28 2.54
N LEU A 642 -31.04 -40.61 1.25
CA LEU A 642 -30.00 -40.38 0.25
C LEU A 642 -29.94 -38.90 -0.17
N GLY A 643 -31.10 -38.27 -0.45
CA GLY A 643 -31.16 -36.84 -0.78
C GLY A 643 -30.64 -35.94 0.34
N LYS A 644 -31.04 -36.17 1.59
CA LYS A 644 -30.49 -35.46 2.77
C LYS A 644 -28.98 -35.62 2.91
N ARG A 645 -28.44 -36.84 2.71
CA ARG A 645 -26.99 -37.07 2.79
C ARG A 645 -26.24 -36.30 1.71
N MET A 646 -26.75 -36.29 0.48
CA MET A 646 -26.15 -35.52 -0.63
C MET A 646 -26.14 -34.02 -0.32
N LEU A 647 -27.26 -33.47 0.15
CA LEU A 647 -27.34 -32.06 0.55
C LEU A 647 -26.37 -31.71 1.70
N ILE A 648 -26.19 -32.58 2.71
CA ILE A 648 -25.17 -32.38 3.77
C ILE A 648 -23.76 -32.31 3.18
N ILE A 649 -23.43 -33.19 2.23
CA ILE A 649 -22.12 -33.20 1.58
C ILE A 649 -21.91 -31.90 0.80
N ILE A 650 -22.92 -31.46 0.04
CA ILE A 650 -22.89 -30.21 -0.73
C ILE A 650 -22.69 -29.00 0.20
N ALA A 651 -23.44 -28.91 1.30
CA ALA A 651 -23.27 -27.83 2.29
C ALA A 651 -21.84 -27.78 2.86
N LYS A 652 -21.28 -28.95 3.25
CA LYS A 652 -19.89 -29.04 3.72
C LYS A 652 -18.87 -28.60 2.67
N ARG A 653 -19.09 -28.95 1.39
CA ARG A 653 -18.22 -28.54 0.29
C ARG A 653 -18.27 -27.03 0.07
N PHE A 654 -19.44 -26.40 0.11
CA PHE A 654 -19.56 -24.94 0.09
C PHE A 654 -18.83 -24.27 1.27
N SER A 655 -18.96 -24.80 2.49
CA SER A 655 -18.21 -24.30 3.65
C SER A 655 -16.70 -24.46 3.49
N THR A 656 -16.25 -25.55 2.86
CA THR A 656 -14.81 -25.77 2.56
C THR A 656 -14.31 -24.75 1.53
N ILE A 657 -15.08 -24.48 0.48
CA ILE A 657 -14.77 -23.45 -0.52
C ILE A 657 -14.72 -22.06 0.14
N SER A 658 -15.68 -21.75 1.01
CA SER A 658 -15.71 -20.50 1.79
C SER A 658 -14.42 -20.29 2.61
N SER A 659 -13.92 -21.34 3.27
CA SER A 659 -12.64 -21.30 3.98
C SER A 659 -11.47 -21.02 3.05
N LYS A 660 -11.39 -21.72 1.90
CA LYS A 660 -10.32 -21.49 0.91
C LYS A 660 -10.32 -20.05 0.37
N ILE A 661 -11.50 -19.48 0.14
CA ILE A 661 -11.62 -18.08 -0.30
C ILE A 661 -11.09 -17.13 0.77
N ASN A 662 -11.38 -17.40 2.05
CA ASN A 662 -10.84 -16.61 3.15
C ASN A 662 -9.31 -16.70 3.22
N ASP A 663 -8.73 -17.88 3.03
CA ASP A 663 -7.27 -18.06 3.04
C ASP A 663 -6.60 -17.26 1.93
N ILE A 664 -7.17 -17.30 0.70
CA ILE A 664 -6.70 -16.50 -0.43
C ILE A 664 -6.88 -15.01 -0.16
N GLN A 665 -8.01 -14.60 0.42
CA GLN A 665 -8.24 -13.21 0.79
C GLN A 665 -7.18 -12.71 1.78
N GLN A 666 -6.79 -13.53 2.76
CA GLN A 666 -5.77 -13.18 3.74
C GLN A 666 -4.34 -13.17 3.16
N SER A 667 -4.07 -13.95 2.11
CA SER A 667 -2.79 -13.90 1.39
C SER A 667 -2.70 -12.75 0.38
N CYS A 668 -3.82 -12.09 0.05
CA CYS A 668 -3.89 -11.01 -0.93
C CYS A 668 -3.61 -9.62 -0.32
N PHE A 669 -2.46 -9.44 0.34
CA PHE A 669 -2.05 -8.16 0.94
C PHE A 669 -2.04 -7.01 -0.08
N ASP A 670 -1.74 -7.29 -1.35
CA ASP A 670 -1.68 -6.32 -2.43
C ASP A 670 -3.02 -6.13 -3.18
N GLY A 671 -4.07 -6.86 -2.80
CA GLY A 671 -5.38 -6.81 -3.48
C GLY A 671 -6.10 -5.49 -3.28
N ASP A 672 -6.62 -4.85 -4.34
CA ASP A 672 -7.40 -3.62 -4.18
C ASP A 672 -8.79 -3.86 -3.55
N THR A 673 -9.50 -2.77 -3.23
CA THR A 673 -10.82 -2.82 -2.58
C THR A 673 -11.84 -3.61 -3.37
N GLN A 674 -11.84 -3.49 -4.70
CA GLN A 674 -12.75 -4.25 -5.57
C GLN A 674 -12.39 -5.74 -5.56
N THR A 675 -11.10 -6.08 -5.61
CA THR A 675 -10.62 -7.47 -5.58
C THR A 675 -11.04 -8.18 -4.30
N LEU A 676 -10.82 -7.54 -3.15
CA LEU A 676 -11.26 -8.09 -1.86
C LEU A 676 -12.77 -8.20 -1.74
N TRP A 677 -13.50 -7.24 -2.32
CA TRP A 677 -14.95 -7.31 -2.40
C TRP A 677 -15.41 -8.52 -3.22
N CYS A 678 -14.82 -8.79 -4.39
CA CYS A 678 -15.16 -9.96 -5.21
C CYS A 678 -14.93 -11.29 -4.44
N LEU A 679 -13.84 -11.40 -3.68
CA LEU A 679 -13.57 -12.58 -2.85
C LEU A 679 -14.59 -12.70 -1.70
N THR A 680 -14.83 -11.60 -0.98
CA THR A 680 -15.81 -11.54 0.12
C THR A 680 -17.22 -11.89 -0.36
N PHE A 681 -17.57 -11.46 -1.58
CA PHE A 681 -18.85 -11.74 -2.22
C PHE A 681 -19.00 -13.24 -2.56
N ASN A 682 -18.00 -13.86 -3.19
CA ASN A 682 -18.02 -15.31 -3.46
C ASN A 682 -18.11 -16.13 -2.17
N ARG A 683 -17.41 -15.70 -1.11
CA ARG A 683 -17.49 -16.31 0.22
C ARG A 683 -18.90 -16.21 0.81
N PHE A 684 -19.49 -15.01 0.76
CA PHE A 684 -20.85 -14.76 1.25
C PHE A 684 -21.87 -15.66 0.54
N LEU A 685 -21.75 -15.84 -0.78
CA LEU A 685 -22.60 -16.72 -1.56
C LEU A 685 -22.48 -18.18 -1.07
N CYS A 686 -21.26 -18.69 -0.89
CA CYS A 686 -21.04 -20.07 -0.41
C CYS A 686 -21.64 -20.28 0.99
N ASP A 687 -21.43 -19.31 1.89
CA ASP A 687 -21.97 -19.36 3.25
C ASP A 687 -23.50 -19.35 3.24
N LEU A 688 -24.13 -18.52 2.41
CA LEU A 688 -25.59 -18.39 2.34
C LEU A 688 -26.25 -19.69 1.87
N ILE A 689 -25.69 -20.35 0.85
CA ILE A 689 -26.21 -21.63 0.35
C ILE A 689 -26.01 -22.72 1.40
N SER A 690 -24.81 -22.81 1.99
CA SER A 690 -24.54 -23.79 3.04
C SER A 690 -25.51 -23.63 4.22
N ALA A 691 -25.70 -22.41 4.72
CA ALA A 691 -26.64 -22.12 5.80
C ALA A 691 -28.11 -22.38 5.42
N THR A 692 -28.49 -22.15 4.16
CA THR A 692 -29.84 -22.46 3.68
C THR A 692 -30.08 -23.97 3.63
N ILE A 693 -29.10 -24.75 3.18
CA ILE A 693 -29.17 -26.21 3.21
C ILE A 693 -29.22 -26.72 4.65
N GLU A 694 -28.38 -26.18 5.55
CA GLU A 694 -28.41 -26.55 6.97
C GLU A 694 -29.74 -26.19 7.64
N ARG A 695 -30.36 -25.06 7.26
CA ARG A 695 -31.72 -24.68 7.68
C ARG A 695 -32.74 -25.73 7.26
N ILE A 696 -32.69 -26.23 6.03
CA ILE A 696 -33.63 -27.24 5.50
C ILE A 696 -33.44 -28.58 6.22
N ILE A 697 -32.18 -28.98 6.49
CA ILE A 697 -31.87 -30.31 7.05
C ILE A 697 -32.00 -30.35 8.58
N ARG A 698 -31.54 -29.29 9.27
CA ARG A 698 -31.43 -29.24 10.74
C ARG A 698 -32.45 -28.29 11.38
N HIS A 699 -33.30 -27.62 10.59
CA HIS A 699 -34.27 -26.63 11.05
C HIS A 699 -33.66 -25.47 11.86
N ILE A 700 -32.40 -25.11 11.58
CA ILE A 700 -31.70 -23.99 12.23
C ILE A 700 -32.18 -22.66 11.63
N PRO A 701 -32.67 -21.68 12.43
CA PRO A 701 -33.17 -20.41 11.90
C PRO A 701 -32.09 -19.53 11.24
N LEU A 702 -32.06 -19.44 9.91
CA LEU A 702 -31.66 -18.27 9.09
C LEU A 702 -32.31 -16.94 9.56
N ASP A 703 -31.52 -16.09 10.21
CA ASP A 703 -31.94 -14.75 10.63
C ASP A 703 -31.67 -13.73 9.51
N LYS A 704 -32.75 -13.12 9.00
CA LYS A 704 -32.70 -12.08 7.96
C LYS A 704 -31.75 -10.93 8.35
N THR A 705 -31.80 -10.49 9.60
CA THR A 705 -31.02 -9.32 10.06
C THR A 705 -29.52 -9.58 10.01
N ILE A 706 -29.09 -10.80 10.36
CA ILE A 706 -27.68 -11.21 10.32
C ILE A 706 -27.15 -11.17 8.88
N TRP A 707 -27.89 -11.74 7.93
CA TRP A 707 -27.47 -11.78 6.52
C TRP A 707 -27.50 -10.40 5.86
N GLN A 708 -28.47 -9.55 6.21
CA GLN A 708 -28.51 -8.16 5.74
C GLN A 708 -27.34 -7.35 6.32
N ASN A 709 -27.02 -7.51 7.60
CA ASN A 709 -25.88 -6.82 8.22
C ASN A 709 -24.56 -7.25 7.58
N ARG A 710 -24.33 -8.56 7.41
CA ARG A 710 -23.13 -9.09 6.72
C ARG A 710 -23.01 -8.58 5.28
N LEU A 711 -24.13 -8.45 4.57
CA LEU A 711 -24.13 -7.90 3.21
C LEU A 711 -23.79 -6.39 3.26
N ASN A 712 -24.37 -5.64 4.19
CA ASN A 712 -24.13 -4.20 4.37
C ASN A 712 -22.71 -3.85 4.81
N GLU A 713 -22.00 -4.76 5.49
CA GLU A 713 -20.59 -4.60 5.88
C GLU A 713 -19.62 -4.55 4.69
N MET A 714 -20.05 -4.96 3.49
CA MET A 714 -19.23 -4.89 2.28
C MET A 714 -19.05 -3.44 1.80
N SER A 715 -17.80 -2.98 1.73
CA SER A 715 -17.45 -1.55 1.62
C SER A 715 -17.35 -1.00 0.18
N TRP A 716 -17.32 -1.83 -0.85
CA TRP A 716 -17.11 -1.38 -2.24
C TRP A 716 -18.42 -1.37 -3.02
N ARG A 717 -18.81 -0.19 -3.52
CA ARG A 717 -19.98 0.00 -4.37
C ARG A 717 -19.71 0.99 -5.49
N ASP A 718 -19.97 0.55 -6.71
CA ASP A 718 -20.12 1.36 -7.91
C ASP A 718 -21.52 1.15 -8.50
N GLY A 719 -21.91 1.91 -9.53
CA GLY A 719 -23.26 1.82 -10.09
C GLY A 719 -23.67 0.40 -10.53
N PHE A 720 -22.71 -0.42 -10.97
CA PHE A 720 -22.95 -1.79 -11.42
C PHE A 720 -23.06 -2.79 -10.25
N THR A 721 -22.10 -2.76 -9.32
CA THR A 721 -22.10 -3.60 -8.12
C THR A 721 -23.24 -3.25 -7.17
N GLU A 722 -23.74 -2.01 -7.19
CA GLU A 722 -24.97 -1.61 -6.47
C GLU A 722 -26.20 -2.34 -7.01
N GLN A 723 -26.36 -2.47 -8.33
CA GLN A 723 -27.46 -3.25 -8.90
C GLN A 723 -27.37 -4.73 -8.50
N MET A 724 -26.16 -5.31 -8.48
CA MET A 724 -25.94 -6.67 -7.97
C MET A 724 -26.34 -6.78 -6.49
N PHE A 725 -25.95 -5.78 -5.69
CA PHE A 725 -26.28 -5.71 -4.28
C PHE A 725 -27.80 -5.71 -4.05
N ILE A 726 -28.53 -4.85 -4.76
CA ILE A 726 -29.99 -4.75 -4.67
C ILE A 726 -30.66 -6.08 -5.03
N ARG A 727 -30.18 -6.74 -6.10
CA ARG A 727 -30.67 -8.07 -6.50
C ARG A 727 -30.41 -9.11 -5.40
N PHE A 728 -29.23 -9.10 -4.79
CA PHE A 728 -28.88 -9.99 -3.68
C PHE A 728 -29.76 -9.76 -2.46
N GLN A 729 -29.97 -8.50 -2.08
CA GLN A 729 -30.84 -8.14 -0.97
C GLN A 729 -32.27 -8.65 -1.21
N HIS A 730 -32.78 -8.53 -2.44
CA HIS A 730 -34.07 -9.09 -2.81
C HIS A 730 -34.11 -10.63 -2.69
N ILE A 731 -33.05 -11.33 -3.13
CA ILE A 731 -32.95 -12.80 -3.01
C ILE A 731 -32.94 -13.23 -1.55
N ILE A 732 -32.14 -12.58 -0.70
CA ILE A 732 -32.07 -12.87 0.74
C ILE A 732 -33.45 -12.67 1.36
N ASP A 733 -34.12 -11.57 1.05
CA ASP A 733 -35.45 -11.26 1.59
C ASP A 733 -36.48 -12.32 1.18
N LEU A 734 -36.47 -12.72 -0.08
CA LEU A 734 -37.41 -13.71 -0.62
C LEU A 734 -37.15 -15.10 -0.01
N VAL A 735 -35.90 -15.54 0.08
CA VAL A 735 -35.52 -16.84 0.63
C VAL A 735 -35.77 -16.88 2.13
N CYS A 736 -35.39 -15.83 2.86
CA CYS A 736 -35.69 -15.72 4.29
C CYS A 736 -37.20 -15.77 4.51
N THR A 737 -38.01 -15.07 3.71
CA THR A 737 -39.47 -15.04 3.82
C THR A 737 -40.11 -16.40 3.52
N ARG A 738 -39.72 -17.07 2.42
CA ARG A 738 -40.23 -18.41 2.07
C ARG A 738 -39.89 -19.45 3.13
N LEU A 739 -38.71 -19.32 3.73
CA LEU A 739 -38.27 -20.19 4.82
C LEU A 739 -38.63 -19.62 6.21
N HIS A 740 -39.38 -18.51 6.31
CA HIS A 740 -39.76 -17.90 7.58
C HIS A 740 -41.03 -18.55 8.10
N ASN A 741 -40.91 -19.49 9.04
CA ASN A 741 -42.06 -19.91 9.84
C ASN A 741 -41.66 -20.24 11.29
N LYS A 742 -42.02 -19.35 12.22
CA LYS A 742 -42.00 -19.61 13.68
C LYS A 742 -43.17 -20.50 14.15
N LYS A 743 -44.17 -20.78 13.30
CA LYS A 743 -45.38 -21.52 13.66
C LYS A 743 -45.43 -22.99 13.19
N SER A 744 -44.48 -23.46 12.36
CA SER A 744 -44.50 -24.80 11.76
C SER A 744 -43.55 -25.81 12.40
N ILE A 745 -42.92 -25.52 13.55
CA ILE A 745 -42.20 -26.54 14.33
C ILE A 745 -43.14 -27.69 14.77
N LYS A 746 -44.47 -27.56 14.58
CA LYS A 746 -45.46 -28.60 14.86
C LYS A 746 -46.33 -29.08 13.68
N LYS A 747 -46.08 -28.70 12.42
CA LYS A 747 -46.76 -29.31 11.25
C LYS A 747 -45.91 -29.14 9.99
N ASN A 748 -45.52 -30.28 9.40
CA ASN A 748 -44.73 -30.45 8.19
C ASN A 748 -44.98 -29.35 7.13
N MET A 749 -43.99 -28.50 6.87
CA MET A 749 -43.93 -27.81 5.56
C MET A 749 -43.71 -28.87 4.48
N ASN A 750 -44.21 -28.61 3.27
CA ASN A 750 -43.99 -29.52 2.15
C ASN A 750 -42.50 -29.44 1.73
N ILE A 751 -41.80 -30.58 1.72
CA ILE A 751 -40.39 -30.69 1.29
C ILE A 751 -40.22 -30.10 -0.11
N ASP A 752 -41.23 -30.20 -0.96
CA ASP A 752 -41.22 -29.65 -2.31
C ASP A 752 -41.11 -28.11 -2.30
N GLU A 753 -41.69 -27.42 -1.31
CA GLU A 753 -41.57 -25.96 -1.17
C GLU A 753 -40.16 -25.54 -0.73
N GLU A 754 -39.53 -26.34 0.14
CA GLU A 754 -38.16 -26.11 0.61
C GLU A 754 -37.13 -26.35 -0.51
N LEU A 755 -37.31 -27.42 -1.30
CA LEU A 755 -36.48 -27.72 -2.46
C LEU A 755 -36.69 -26.71 -3.59
N ALA A 756 -37.91 -26.25 -3.84
CA ALA A 756 -38.19 -25.18 -4.80
C ALA A 756 -37.54 -23.84 -4.37
N ALA A 757 -37.52 -23.52 -3.08
CA ALA A 757 -36.80 -22.36 -2.56
C ALA A 757 -35.28 -22.49 -2.76
N LEU A 758 -34.73 -23.69 -2.53
CA LEU A 758 -33.31 -23.98 -2.73
C LEU A 758 -32.90 -23.98 -4.22
N GLN A 759 -33.75 -24.50 -5.10
CA GLN A 759 -33.58 -24.41 -6.55
C GLN A 759 -33.58 -22.96 -7.02
N TYR A 760 -34.54 -22.15 -6.54
CA TYR A 760 -34.61 -20.73 -6.86
C TYR A 760 -33.35 -19.98 -6.38
N LEU A 761 -32.90 -20.26 -5.16
CA LEU A 761 -31.65 -19.72 -4.62
C LEU A 761 -30.46 -20.13 -5.49
N GLY A 762 -30.33 -21.42 -5.77
CA GLY A 762 -29.25 -22.00 -6.56
C GLY A 762 -29.15 -21.38 -7.96
N SER A 763 -30.28 -21.34 -8.67
CA SER A 763 -30.38 -20.76 -10.01
C SER A 763 -30.20 -19.25 -10.03
N SER A 764 -30.61 -18.52 -9.00
CA SER A 764 -30.44 -17.06 -8.95
C SER A 764 -29.03 -16.65 -8.56
N LEU A 765 -28.39 -17.32 -7.60
CA LEU A 765 -27.10 -16.90 -7.06
C LEU A 765 -25.94 -17.14 -8.02
N ILE A 766 -25.88 -18.29 -8.70
CA ILE A 766 -24.77 -18.59 -9.62
C ILE A 766 -24.64 -17.56 -10.75
N THR A 767 -25.76 -16.94 -11.09
CA THR A 767 -25.91 -15.99 -12.19
C THR A 767 -25.53 -14.56 -11.82
N ILE A 768 -25.52 -14.25 -10.52
CA ILE A 768 -25.00 -12.98 -10.01
C ILE A 768 -23.52 -13.22 -9.69
N ALA A 769 -22.74 -13.48 -10.73
CA ALA A 769 -21.30 -13.64 -10.62
C ALA A 769 -20.66 -12.27 -10.32
N PRO A 770 -19.77 -12.17 -9.33
CA PRO A 770 -18.96 -10.96 -9.20
C PRO A 770 -18.06 -10.81 -10.43
N PRO A 771 -17.75 -9.58 -10.86
CA PRO A 771 -16.86 -9.35 -11.98
C PRO A 771 -15.47 -9.92 -11.69
N ILE A 772 -14.74 -10.27 -12.75
CA ILE A 772 -13.34 -10.69 -12.63
C ILE A 772 -12.55 -9.54 -11.98
N PRO A 773 -11.83 -9.80 -10.87
CA PRO A 773 -11.22 -8.76 -10.06
C PRO A 773 -10.09 -8.03 -10.82
N ARG A 774 -9.83 -6.77 -10.47
CA ARG A 774 -8.80 -5.96 -11.13
C ARG A 774 -7.39 -6.56 -10.97
N MET A 775 -7.09 -7.15 -9.83
CA MET A 775 -5.80 -7.80 -9.58
C MET A 775 -5.51 -8.96 -10.54
N PHE A 776 -6.55 -9.59 -11.11
CA PHE A 776 -6.43 -10.64 -12.14
C PHE A 776 -5.72 -10.16 -13.42
N PHE A 777 -5.74 -8.84 -13.67
CA PHE A 777 -5.13 -8.24 -14.85
C PHE A 777 -3.93 -7.34 -14.52
N GLN A 778 -3.92 -6.73 -13.34
CA GLN A 778 -2.88 -5.78 -12.95
C GLN A 778 -2.76 -5.64 -11.43
N LYS A 779 -1.54 -5.81 -10.93
CA LYS A 779 -1.17 -5.51 -9.55
C LYS A 779 -0.83 -4.01 -9.42
N LEU A 780 -1.50 -3.30 -8.51
CA LEU A 780 -1.26 -1.86 -8.26
C LEU A 780 -0.16 -1.62 -7.23
N GLN A 781 0.01 -2.61 -6.36
CA GLN A 781 1.04 -2.72 -5.35
C GLN A 781 1.65 -4.12 -5.50
N GLN A 782 2.95 -4.23 -5.26
CA GLN A 782 3.65 -5.50 -5.17
C GLN A 782 4.58 -5.43 -3.96
N THR A 783 4.24 -6.21 -2.95
CA THR A 783 4.99 -6.34 -1.70
C THR A 783 5.68 -7.69 -1.69
N VAL A 784 7.01 -7.71 -1.66
CA VAL A 784 7.83 -8.92 -1.66
C VAL A 784 8.60 -9.00 -0.36
N VAL A 785 8.57 -10.17 0.27
CA VAL A 785 9.40 -10.44 1.45
C VAL A 785 10.54 -11.36 1.06
N LYS A 786 11.77 -10.85 1.10
CA LYS A 786 12.97 -11.66 0.94
C LYS A 786 13.31 -12.30 2.27
N LEU A 787 13.27 -13.64 2.33
CA LEU A 787 13.53 -14.40 3.55
C LEU A 787 14.85 -15.17 3.49
N VAL A 788 15.75 -14.84 4.40
CA VAL A 788 16.97 -15.60 4.68
C VAL A 788 16.79 -16.29 6.02
N VAL A 789 16.86 -17.61 6.02
CA VAL A 789 16.68 -18.42 7.21
C VAL A 789 17.93 -19.27 7.37
N SER A 790 18.55 -19.18 8.54
CA SER A 790 19.76 -19.92 8.90
C SER A 790 19.43 -20.97 9.97
N PRO A 791 20.00 -22.19 9.89
CA PRO A 791 21.03 -22.65 8.95
C PRO A 791 20.56 -22.78 7.49
N ASN A 792 21.40 -22.34 6.55
CA ASN A 792 21.08 -22.39 5.11
C ASN A 792 21.10 -23.84 4.58
N GLU A 793 20.33 -24.10 3.52
CA GLU A 793 20.47 -25.32 2.73
C GLU A 793 21.83 -25.31 2.00
N SER A 794 22.87 -25.86 2.60
CA SER A 794 24.00 -26.37 1.81
C SER A 794 23.53 -27.57 0.99
N GLU A 795 24.16 -27.84 -0.16
CA GLU A 795 23.85 -29.01 -1.02
C GLU A 795 23.80 -30.33 -0.22
N ASP A 796 24.56 -30.41 0.87
CA ASP A 796 24.41 -31.40 1.92
C ASP A 796 23.51 -30.85 3.04
N ARG A 797 22.31 -31.42 3.21
CA ARG A 797 21.35 -31.09 4.28
C ARG A 797 22.07 -30.86 5.63
N PRO A 798 21.85 -29.72 6.32
CA PRO A 798 22.55 -29.45 7.57
C PRO A 798 22.27 -30.54 8.61
N VAL A 799 23.35 -31.14 9.13
CA VAL A 799 23.30 -32.21 10.12
C VAL A 799 23.43 -31.60 11.51
N HIS A 800 22.43 -31.79 12.37
CA HIS A 800 22.42 -31.29 13.75
C HIS A 800 22.43 -32.44 14.77
N GLU A 801 22.99 -32.21 15.96
CA GLU A 801 23.01 -33.22 17.03
C GLU A 801 21.63 -33.35 17.70
N SER A 802 21.22 -34.59 18.01
CA SER A 802 19.99 -34.87 18.77
C SER A 802 20.07 -34.32 20.20
N ASP A 803 18.96 -33.77 20.71
CA ASP A 803 18.84 -33.12 22.03
C ASP A 803 19.64 -31.81 22.23
N ALA A 804 20.33 -31.32 21.19
CA ALA A 804 20.95 -30.00 21.20
C ALA A 804 19.94 -28.91 20.81
N LEU A 805 20.09 -27.73 21.41
CA LEU A 805 19.32 -26.54 21.04
C LEU A 805 19.71 -26.10 19.63
N LEU A 806 18.75 -26.07 18.72
CA LEU A 806 18.92 -25.58 17.34
C LEU A 806 18.53 -24.10 17.27
N PRO A 807 19.49 -23.17 17.11
CA PRO A 807 19.17 -21.78 16.82
C PRO A 807 18.74 -21.65 15.35
N VAL A 808 17.56 -21.06 15.14
CA VAL A 808 17.05 -20.65 13.84
C VAL A 808 17.02 -19.13 13.82
N GLN A 809 17.85 -18.51 12.98
CA GLN A 809 17.81 -17.06 12.79
C GLN A 809 17.17 -16.74 11.44
N ILE A 810 16.17 -15.87 11.48
CA ILE A 810 15.38 -15.44 10.35
C ILE A 810 15.65 -13.96 10.15
N HIS A 811 16.07 -13.61 8.94
CA HIS A 811 16.22 -12.24 8.49
C HIS A 811 15.25 -12.03 7.34
N GLY A 812 14.43 -10.99 7.44
CA GLY A 812 13.48 -10.62 6.40
C GLY A 812 13.66 -9.17 5.97
N GLU A 813 13.46 -8.94 4.68
CA GLU A 813 13.43 -7.60 4.08
C GLU A 813 12.15 -7.44 3.26
N ILE A 814 11.43 -6.34 3.48
CA ILE A 814 10.17 -6.02 2.85
C ILE A 814 10.43 -4.99 1.75
N ASP A 815 10.34 -5.43 0.50
CA ASP A 815 10.40 -4.56 -0.66
C ASP A 815 8.99 -4.30 -1.17
N ALA A 816 8.55 -3.04 -1.16
CA ALA A 816 7.24 -2.65 -1.66
C ALA A 816 7.37 -1.69 -2.84
N THR A 817 6.73 -2.04 -3.96
CA THR A 817 6.59 -1.16 -5.13
C THR A 817 5.11 -0.86 -5.37
N TYR A 818 4.81 0.37 -5.76
CA TYR A 818 3.44 0.81 -5.99
C TYR A 818 3.36 1.87 -7.10
N HIS A 819 2.25 1.89 -7.83
CA HIS A 819 2.10 2.77 -8.99
C HIS A 819 1.99 4.26 -8.60
N ARG A 820 1.31 4.61 -7.50
CA ARG A 820 1.12 6.01 -7.06
C ARG A 820 1.28 6.17 -5.56
N LEU A 821 0.42 5.49 -4.83
CA LEU A 821 0.39 5.44 -3.37
C LEU A 821 0.20 3.98 -2.97
N PRO A 822 0.72 3.57 -1.80
CA PRO A 822 0.46 2.24 -1.28
C PRO A 822 -1.04 2.08 -1.04
N LEU A 823 -1.60 0.94 -1.46
CA LEU A 823 -2.94 0.50 -1.09
C LEU A 823 -2.99 0.20 0.42
N ARG A 824 -1.92 -0.43 0.94
CA ARG A 824 -1.74 -0.77 2.35
C ARG A 824 -0.27 -0.67 2.74
N THR A 825 -0.03 -0.41 4.01
CA THR A 825 1.31 -0.38 4.61
C THR A 825 1.39 -1.37 5.77
N VAL A 826 2.55 -1.96 5.98
CA VAL A 826 2.81 -2.92 7.07
C VAL A 826 2.93 -2.15 8.39
N LYS A 827 2.14 -2.54 9.39
CA LYS A 827 2.19 -2.02 10.77
C LYS A 827 2.88 -2.99 11.72
N GLN A 828 2.75 -4.29 11.51
CA GLN A 828 3.46 -5.31 12.29
C GLN A 828 3.78 -6.51 11.41
N VAL A 829 4.84 -7.23 11.75
CA VAL A 829 5.27 -8.47 11.11
C VAL A 829 5.19 -9.59 12.13
N PHE A 830 4.53 -10.68 11.76
CA PHE A 830 4.44 -11.90 12.55
C PHE A 830 5.30 -12.95 11.86
N VAL A 831 6.30 -13.46 12.58
CA VAL A 831 7.15 -14.54 12.11
C VAL A 831 6.76 -15.80 12.87
N GLU A 832 6.29 -16.79 12.13
CA GLU A 832 5.82 -18.06 12.67
C GLU A 832 6.79 -19.17 12.27
N VAL A 833 7.11 -20.06 13.21
CA VAL A 833 7.91 -21.26 12.97
C VAL A 833 7.10 -22.49 13.34
N LEU A 834 6.98 -23.40 12.37
CA LEU A 834 6.28 -24.68 12.48
C LEU A 834 7.27 -25.81 12.19
N THR A 835 7.22 -26.87 12.98
CA THR A 835 8.10 -28.04 12.80
C THR A 835 7.28 -29.28 12.52
N ASN A 836 7.54 -29.93 11.39
CA ASN A 836 6.91 -31.19 10.99
C ASN A 836 7.95 -32.31 10.89
N GLN A 837 7.64 -33.49 11.43
CA GLN A 837 8.48 -34.67 11.30
C GLN A 837 8.20 -35.39 9.97
N GLU A 838 9.23 -35.71 9.18
CA GLU A 838 9.04 -36.53 7.97
C GLU A 838 8.68 -37.97 8.36
N MET A 839 7.40 -38.33 8.21
CA MET A 839 6.92 -39.71 8.39
C MET A 839 7.40 -40.61 7.25
N ASN A 840 8.11 -41.69 7.58
CA ASN A 840 8.54 -42.70 6.62
C ASN A 840 7.33 -43.32 5.87
N LYS A 841 7.41 -43.37 4.54
CA LYS A 841 6.36 -43.86 3.59
C LYS A 841 5.81 -45.28 3.82
N LYS A 842 6.22 -46.02 4.86
CA LYS A 842 5.80 -47.43 5.09
C LYS A 842 4.44 -47.60 5.77
N ASN A 843 3.83 -46.56 6.34
CA ASN A 843 2.55 -46.70 7.08
C ASN A 843 1.28 -46.23 6.32
N LYS A 844 1.36 -45.90 5.02
CA LYS A 844 0.17 -45.46 4.26
C LYS A 844 -0.69 -46.59 3.66
N THR A 845 -0.42 -47.86 3.96
CA THR A 845 -1.27 -48.97 3.48
C THR A 845 -1.63 -49.92 4.62
N LYS A 846 -2.77 -49.63 5.26
CA LYS A 846 -3.77 -50.54 5.85
C LYS A 846 -4.35 -49.90 7.11
N THR A 847 -5.57 -49.36 7.00
CA THR A 847 -6.74 -49.77 7.78
C THR A 847 -7.99 -49.05 7.27
N PRO A 848 -9.12 -49.76 7.06
CA PRO A 848 -10.41 -49.14 6.79
C PRO A 848 -11.06 -48.64 8.10
N VAL A 849 -12.03 -47.75 7.92
CA VAL A 849 -12.87 -47.07 8.93
C VAL A 849 -13.60 -48.05 9.86
N LEU A 850 -13.43 -47.92 11.19
CA LEU A 850 -14.51 -47.81 12.21
C LEU A 850 -13.94 -47.59 13.63
N ASP A 851 -14.57 -46.67 14.37
CA ASP A 851 -14.61 -46.41 15.82
C ASP A 851 -13.61 -47.08 16.79
N GLN A 852 -12.92 -46.28 17.61
CA GLN A 852 -13.00 -46.35 19.08
C GLN A 852 -12.22 -45.22 19.79
N LEU A 853 -12.84 -44.74 20.87
CA LEU A 853 -12.30 -43.86 21.91
C LEU A 853 -11.16 -44.54 22.70
N THR A 854 -10.34 -43.70 23.33
CA THR A 854 -9.34 -43.94 24.40
C THR A 854 -8.13 -44.81 24.04
N ASP A 855 -6.94 -44.20 23.95
CA ASP A 855 -5.95 -44.28 25.03
C ASP A 855 -4.67 -43.48 24.72
N ASP A 856 -4.15 -42.89 25.80
CA ASP A 856 -2.86 -42.20 25.92
C ASP A 856 -1.70 -42.96 25.28
N ASN A 857 -0.95 -42.30 24.39
CA ASN A 857 0.45 -42.62 24.16
C ASN A 857 1.26 -41.36 23.80
N SER A 858 2.27 -41.11 24.62
CA SER A 858 3.12 -39.93 24.66
C SER A 858 3.90 -39.67 23.36
N TYR A 859 3.53 -38.63 22.64
CA TYR A 859 4.41 -37.97 21.66
C TYR A 859 5.24 -36.90 22.40
N ARG A 860 6.55 -37.09 22.49
CA ARG A 860 7.47 -36.05 22.97
C ARG A 860 7.65 -35.02 21.85
N GLY A 861 6.84 -33.97 21.87
CA GLY A 861 7.00 -32.76 21.04
C GLY A 861 8.32 -32.03 21.33
N ALA A 862 8.72 -31.19 20.38
CA ALA A 862 9.91 -30.37 20.43
C ALA A 862 9.67 -29.15 21.35
N LYS A 863 10.58 -28.89 22.31
CA LYS A 863 10.46 -27.73 23.21
C LYS A 863 11.26 -26.56 22.66
N ALA A 864 10.65 -25.41 22.36
CA ALA A 864 11.41 -24.22 21.98
C ALA A 864 11.47 -23.18 23.11
N SER A 865 12.54 -22.39 23.13
CA SER A 865 12.70 -21.21 24.00
C SER A 865 13.23 -20.03 23.18
N LEU A 866 12.83 -18.79 23.48
CA LEU A 866 13.19 -17.62 22.68
C LEU A 866 14.42 -16.88 23.23
N PHE A 867 15.12 -16.16 22.35
CA PHE A 867 16.10 -15.12 22.73
C PHE A 867 15.91 -13.91 21.80
N SER A 868 15.19 -12.88 22.25
CA SER A 868 15.21 -11.55 21.62
C SER A 868 15.23 -10.47 22.72
N ALA A 869 15.94 -9.38 22.46
CA ALA A 869 15.82 -8.18 23.27
C ALA A 869 14.63 -7.37 22.72
N GLY A 870 13.46 -7.46 23.35
CA GLY A 870 12.43 -6.42 23.24
C GLY A 870 10.99 -6.79 22.85
N SER A 871 10.64 -8.02 22.46
CA SER A 871 9.29 -8.32 21.93
C SER A 871 8.37 -9.16 22.86
N SER A 872 7.04 -8.99 22.70
CA SER A 872 5.98 -9.68 23.47
C SER A 872 5.56 -10.99 22.77
N ILE A 873 5.44 -12.11 23.50
CA ILE A 873 5.17 -13.45 22.92
C ILE A 873 3.86 -14.04 23.47
N SER A 874 3.08 -14.70 22.62
CA SER A 874 1.99 -15.58 23.03
C SER A 874 2.24 -17.02 22.55
N LYS A 875 2.00 -18.02 23.41
CA LYS A 875 2.09 -19.44 23.07
C LYS A 875 0.68 -19.94 22.75
N ILE A 876 0.42 -20.30 21.50
CA ILE A 876 -0.86 -20.88 21.08
C ILE A 876 -0.63 -22.38 20.89
N THR A 877 -1.20 -23.21 21.77
CA THR A 877 -1.08 -24.67 21.68
C THR A 877 -2.29 -25.24 20.95
N ASP A 878 -2.12 -25.63 19.69
CA ASP A 878 -3.03 -26.54 18.99
C ASP A 878 -2.46 -27.97 19.03
N GLN A 879 -3.32 -28.95 19.29
CA GLN A 879 -2.99 -30.27 19.84
C GLN A 879 -2.17 -31.23 18.93
N GLU A 880 -1.65 -30.78 17.77
CA GLU A 880 -0.95 -31.66 16.82
C GLU A 880 0.42 -31.17 16.34
N ASN A 881 0.80 -29.88 16.50
CA ASN A 881 2.09 -29.33 16.06
C ASN A 881 2.62 -28.28 17.04
N ASP A 882 3.95 -28.22 17.26
CA ASP A 882 4.56 -27.15 18.04
C ASP A 882 4.59 -25.85 17.20
N HIS A 883 3.78 -24.87 17.61
CA HIS A 883 3.62 -23.57 16.96
C HIS A 883 4.28 -22.47 17.79
N TYR A 884 5.22 -21.72 17.19
CA TYR A 884 5.87 -20.56 17.81
C TYR A 884 5.68 -19.32 16.95
N GLU A 885 5.33 -18.20 17.56
CA GLU A 885 5.08 -16.92 16.89
C GLU A 885 5.90 -15.81 17.59
N ASN A 886 6.54 -14.96 16.79
CA ASN A 886 7.21 -13.75 17.25
C ASN A 886 6.60 -12.54 16.53
N VAL A 887 6.23 -11.52 17.31
CA VAL A 887 5.62 -10.28 16.82
C VAL A 887 6.67 -9.18 16.80
N ILE A 888 6.85 -8.55 15.65
CA ILE A 888 7.80 -7.45 15.43
C ILE A 888 6.99 -6.21 15.04
N LEU A 889 7.09 -5.15 15.83
CA LEU A 889 6.36 -3.91 15.59
C LEU A 889 6.99 -3.11 14.43
N ASN A 890 6.23 -2.30 13.69
CA ASN A 890 6.81 -1.42 12.65
C ASN A 890 7.83 -0.42 13.20
N GLU A 891 7.69 0.02 14.45
CA GLU A 891 8.70 0.85 15.12
C GLU A 891 10.01 0.09 15.38
N GLU A 892 9.98 -1.25 15.35
CA GLU A 892 11.15 -2.14 15.43
C GLU A 892 11.64 -2.57 14.02
N LEU A 893 10.88 -2.26 12.95
CA LEU A 893 11.31 -2.44 11.57
C LEU A 893 12.31 -1.35 11.20
N ASN A 894 13.59 -1.70 11.25
CA ASN A 894 14.66 -0.80 10.81
C ASN A 894 14.74 -0.81 9.29
N ASP A 895 14.12 0.17 8.64
CA ASP A 895 14.21 0.40 7.19
C ASP A 895 13.63 -0.79 6.38
N ASN A 896 12.40 -1.21 6.73
CA ASN A 896 11.68 -2.36 6.16
C ASN A 896 12.34 -3.75 6.40
N ARG A 897 13.29 -3.85 7.33
CA ARG A 897 13.95 -5.12 7.69
C ARG A 897 13.56 -5.60 9.07
N PHE A 898 13.51 -6.92 9.24
CA PHE A 898 13.23 -7.57 10.50
C PHE A 898 14.14 -8.76 10.78
N HIS A 899 14.35 -9.04 12.07
CA HIS A 899 15.12 -10.19 12.54
C HIS A 899 14.36 -10.92 13.64
N ALA A 900 14.28 -12.25 13.53
CA ALA A 900 13.69 -13.12 14.54
C ALA A 900 14.61 -14.30 14.83
N GLY A 901 14.87 -14.56 16.12
CA GLY A 901 15.61 -15.72 16.59
C GLY A 901 14.70 -16.70 17.32
N PHE A 902 14.74 -17.97 16.93
CA PHE A 902 14.05 -19.08 17.60
C PHE A 902 15.06 -20.12 18.05
N ILE A 903 14.84 -20.78 19.19
CA ILE A 903 15.66 -21.92 19.61
C ILE A 903 14.76 -23.14 19.73
N LEU A 904 14.95 -24.13 18.87
CA LEU A 904 14.14 -25.34 18.81
C LEU A 904 14.88 -26.50 19.51
N GLN A 905 14.20 -27.26 20.37
CA GLN A 905 14.73 -28.52 20.92
C GLN A 905 14.06 -29.71 20.23
N LEU A 906 14.77 -30.35 19.30
CA LEU A 906 14.24 -31.48 18.55
C LEU A 906 14.64 -32.81 19.22
N GLY A 907 13.65 -33.65 19.57
CA GLY A 907 13.84 -34.81 20.45
C GLY A 907 13.99 -36.17 19.77
N THR A 908 13.84 -36.30 18.45
CA THR A 908 13.93 -37.61 17.76
C THR A 908 14.92 -37.61 16.61
N VAL A 909 15.61 -38.72 16.38
CA VAL A 909 16.63 -38.86 15.31
C VAL A 909 15.93 -39.14 13.98
N THR A 910 15.37 -38.10 13.38
CA THR A 910 14.68 -38.14 12.07
C THR A 910 14.93 -36.86 11.27
N ASN A 911 14.41 -36.81 10.04
CA ASN A 911 14.36 -35.56 9.29
C ASN A 911 13.19 -34.70 9.79
N TYR A 912 13.44 -33.39 9.89
CA TYR A 912 12.46 -32.39 10.26
C TYR A 912 12.37 -31.32 9.16
N ASN A 913 11.14 -30.94 8.84
CA ASN A 913 10.85 -29.77 8.01
C ASN A 913 10.49 -28.62 8.92
N ILE A 914 11.27 -27.54 8.84
CA ILE A 914 11.02 -26.30 9.55
C ILE A 914 10.39 -25.34 8.56
N HIS A 915 9.12 -25.04 8.74
CA HIS A 915 8.39 -24.07 7.94
C HIS A 915 8.42 -22.73 8.67
N VAL A 916 8.93 -21.71 7.99
CA VAL A 916 8.90 -20.31 8.44
C VAL A 916 7.84 -19.59 7.62
N ARG A 917 6.85 -19.01 8.30
CA ARG A 917 5.79 -18.20 7.67
C ARG A 917 5.86 -16.78 8.17
N VAL A 918 5.55 -15.85 7.27
CA VAL A 918 5.48 -14.43 7.57
C VAL A 918 4.09 -13.91 7.26
N SER A 919 3.52 -13.24 8.25
CA SER A 919 2.20 -12.60 8.18
C SER A 919 2.35 -11.11 8.53
N PHE A 920 1.44 -10.27 8.05
CA PHE A 920 1.42 -8.83 8.32
C PHE A 920 0.17 -8.41 9.08
N GLU A 921 0.24 -7.36 9.87
CA GLU A 921 -0.92 -6.54 10.27
C GLU A 921 -0.81 -5.18 9.57
N ASP A 922 -1.92 -4.67 9.03
CA ASP A 922 -1.98 -3.34 8.43
C ASP A 922 -2.39 -2.25 9.44
N ASN A 923 -2.43 -0.99 8.98
CA ASN A 923 -2.81 0.14 9.84
C ASN A 923 -4.26 0.07 10.36
N ASN A 924 -5.12 -0.73 9.73
CA ASN A 924 -6.51 -0.92 10.15
C ASN A 924 -6.66 -2.07 11.16
N GLY A 925 -5.55 -2.75 11.51
CA GLY A 925 -5.56 -3.89 12.41
C GLY A 925 -5.97 -5.20 11.75
N GLN A 926 -6.05 -5.26 10.41
CA GLN A 926 -6.33 -6.50 9.70
C GLN A 926 -5.07 -7.35 9.56
N ARG A 927 -5.16 -8.63 9.93
CA ARG A 927 -4.08 -9.62 9.76
C ARG A 927 -4.15 -10.28 8.37
N TRP A 928 -3.01 -10.32 7.71
CA TRP A 928 -2.76 -10.88 6.38
C TRP A 928 -1.78 -12.04 6.53
N THR A 929 -2.23 -13.25 6.27
CA THR A 929 -1.48 -14.47 6.56
C THR A 929 -0.75 -15.01 5.35
N ASN A 930 0.36 -15.71 5.57
CA ASN A 930 1.13 -16.40 4.52
C ASN A 930 1.60 -15.48 3.39
N VAL A 931 2.07 -14.28 3.74
CA VAL A 931 2.61 -13.32 2.76
C VAL A 931 3.94 -13.82 2.20
N ALA A 932 4.70 -14.56 2.99
CA ALA A 932 5.85 -15.33 2.52
C ALA A 932 6.06 -16.59 3.36
N GLU A 933 6.61 -17.63 2.73
CA GLU A 933 6.91 -18.91 3.38
C GLU A 933 8.26 -19.42 2.88
N LYS A 934 9.05 -20.02 3.78
CA LYS A 934 10.29 -20.72 3.46
C LYS A 934 10.39 -21.98 4.29
N THR A 935 10.75 -23.08 3.66
CA THR A 935 10.93 -24.37 4.35
C THR A 935 12.41 -24.75 4.32
N ILE A 936 12.94 -25.26 5.44
CA ILE A 936 14.28 -25.86 5.51
C ILE A 936 14.14 -27.29 6.01
N CYS A 937 14.88 -28.20 5.38
CA CYS A 937 14.98 -29.60 5.82
C CYS A 937 16.25 -29.83 6.64
N ILE A 938 16.11 -30.32 7.87
CA ILE A 938 17.24 -30.62 8.77
C ILE A 938 17.27 -32.12 9.10
N LYS A 939 18.47 -32.69 9.14
CA LYS A 939 18.69 -34.09 9.55
C LYS A 939 19.32 -34.15 10.94
N LEU A 940 18.70 -34.85 11.87
CA LEU A 940 19.27 -35.09 13.20
C LEU A 940 20.08 -36.39 13.23
N ASN A 941 21.29 -36.34 13.78
CA ASN A 941 22.16 -37.50 13.97
C ASN A 941 22.29 -37.89 15.45
N ASN A 942 22.45 -39.19 15.68
CA ASN A 942 22.64 -39.75 17.01
C ASN A 942 24.03 -39.39 17.58
N ARG A 943 24.09 -39.01 18.85
CA ARG A 943 25.31 -38.67 19.62
C ARG A 943 26.47 -39.69 19.52
N ARG A 944 26.19 -40.94 19.13
CA ARG A 944 27.20 -42.01 18.97
C ARG A 944 27.88 -42.07 17.59
N GLN A 945 27.32 -41.45 16.54
CA GLN A 945 27.89 -41.51 15.18
C GLN A 945 28.80 -40.32 14.82
N ALA A 946 28.67 -39.17 15.49
CA ALA A 946 29.55 -38.02 15.24
C ALA A 946 31.01 -38.24 15.70
N ARG A 947 31.23 -39.13 16.68
CA ARG A 947 32.58 -39.53 17.10
C ARG A 947 33.26 -40.54 16.16
N SER A 948 32.53 -41.19 15.25
CA SER A 948 33.11 -42.10 14.27
C SER A 948 33.56 -41.41 12.97
N SER A 949 33.03 -40.23 12.63
CA SER A 949 33.45 -39.50 11.42
C SER A 949 34.70 -38.63 11.61
N THR A 950 35.13 -38.40 12.86
CA THR A 950 36.38 -37.69 13.20
C THR A 950 37.56 -38.63 13.50
N ALA A 951 37.35 -39.96 13.47
CA ALA A 951 38.37 -40.96 13.78
C ALA A 951 38.89 -41.78 12.58
N THR A 952 38.46 -41.48 11.34
CA THR A 952 38.98 -42.12 10.12
C THR A 952 39.51 -41.10 9.12
N ARG A 953 40.53 -40.35 9.53
CA ARG A 953 41.47 -39.66 8.62
C ARG A 953 42.78 -39.33 9.35
N SER A 954 43.42 -40.37 9.89
CA SER A 954 44.86 -40.29 10.15
C SER A 954 45.49 -41.67 9.95
N SER A 955 46.62 -41.64 9.26
CA SER A 955 47.63 -42.69 9.06
C SER A 955 47.61 -43.49 7.75
N PHE A 956 48.77 -43.38 7.08
CA PHE A 956 49.37 -44.21 6.03
C PHE A 956 49.09 -43.87 4.56
N GLN A 957 49.72 -42.80 4.07
CA GLN A 957 50.48 -42.86 2.82
C GLN A 957 51.96 -42.93 3.17
N GLN A 958 52.50 -44.15 3.17
CA GLN A 958 53.94 -44.39 3.17
C GLN A 958 54.31 -44.94 1.79
N ILE A 959 55.30 -44.28 1.22
CA ILE A 959 56.00 -44.57 -0.03
C ILE A 959 56.41 -46.05 -0.08
N HIS A 960 56.13 -46.73 -1.19
CA HIS A 960 57.07 -47.68 -1.77
C HIS A 960 56.93 -47.78 -3.30
N SER A 961 58.02 -47.41 -3.94
CA SER A 961 58.41 -47.75 -5.29
C SER A 961 58.48 -49.26 -5.51
N VAL A 962 58.04 -49.71 -6.69
CA VAL A 962 58.61 -50.89 -7.35
C VAL A 962 58.83 -50.51 -8.81
N GLY A 963 60.09 -50.54 -9.23
CA GLY A 963 60.49 -50.29 -10.61
C GLY A 963 60.43 -51.54 -11.49
N ALA A 964 60.39 -51.26 -12.79
CA ALA A 964 60.90 -52.01 -13.94
C ALA A 964 60.49 -53.49 -14.11
N THR A 965 59.86 -53.82 -15.23
CA THR A 965 60.56 -54.33 -16.44
C THR A 965 59.55 -54.67 -17.56
N ASN A 966 60.01 -54.41 -18.79
CA ASN A 966 59.42 -54.64 -20.13
C ASN A 966 58.32 -53.69 -20.62
#